data_AF-A0A851GCP9-F1
#
_entry.id   AF-A0A851GCP9-F1
#
_cell.length_a   1.000
_cell.length_b   1.000
_cell.length_c   1.000
_cell.angle_alpha   90.00
_cell.angle_beta   90.00
_cell.angle_gamma   90.00
#
_symmetry.space_group_name_H-M   'P 1'
#
loop_
_entity.id
_entity.type
_entity.pdbx_description
1 polymer ?
#
loop_
_entity_poly.entity_id
_entity_poly.type
_entity_poly.pdbx_seq_one_letter_code
_entity_poly.pdbx_strand_id
1 'polypeptide(L)'
;MKQLVDLIRHTRRFRYTLTLLLIFGALFAVSQTRSQESGAPDPAAEEVEVPEKGMEKGVEKEIPVEPELAAEPDSAEKKQTEGREIELEKVAETFLGGLSSHLSSKPVPEDTVLPDSIIGMTCNAELDKEGDDDQKGLRHQLGDKEKAGQYIHDLRMRGVVPVQSIRWIRPQADKPMKSDKDAKKKPEPSAVLWGIITVDDKRNPNVKNWEPRSRAVKISFQERDGKRLISDIERPKVRELGGVSFVEHFIQQLKSGKQQEAWNSGSKLMQAERDAEAFHADMVKGGFLKDGKIEWGEETAIEGGYKLNGVLNVEGGASLPFYVALLETADGLKVLDFQSTDSFFSRVIGGRGDTLDMVLAVFVLALLLGFLYIIVSYVKGLWGSPRELYILFFTKLTEYSAYGAAQLTFMFYLREDLGLGDLGAGTYYSTWSTVVTAVTMVVGAICDTIGVKKTLLIGSVLLLISRVVMPFSDNLWVVTLLGFIPLGIGVAITGPVLSVGIKRFTTIEGAALGFGLFYTLMNVGWAVGAKIFDVVRIRMGEMGSVDFLGDTLSTWQVLFGIGFFINLPDLLAILWMRDGVEMTEHGVKFPDKKERGYEADGAEGSMWQRSVSSLRSGVVGSVKLFGDNFVQRAFWVFILLIGITVFARLTFFHFHITWPSYGIRYFGQGSLVGNVFGVLNPLLIVFLVPVVAYLTRKVRSYWLLLVGTIVSVASVVFVVLPPEVFAGLADTWFGIVVYERWLEVPVGNRDPYYLSMVLFVIVFTIGEAIWSPRLMQFTAEIAPPGREGSYISLSYLPYFGAKFIVGPMAGMLLTEYSPEFGVDGIYGYYPDHQMIWWWVGGTAALTPIGLLAFKKLYRLAEARAEEAAQNE
;
A
#
# COMPACT_ATOMS: atom_id res chain seq x y z
N MET A 1 -22.11 0.64 -43.70
CA MET A 1 -22.63 -0.38 -42.75
C MET A 1 -22.06 -1.76 -43.04
N LYS A 2 -22.35 -2.41 -44.18
CA LYS A 2 -21.79 -3.74 -44.57
C LYS A 2 -20.31 -3.95 -44.21
N GLN A 3 -19.41 -3.11 -44.75
CA GLN A 3 -17.96 -3.16 -44.47
C GLN A 3 -17.57 -3.19 -42.98
N LEU A 4 -18.38 -2.62 -42.08
CA LEU A 4 -18.13 -2.67 -40.63
C LEU A 4 -18.57 -4.02 -40.03
N VAL A 5 -19.70 -4.57 -40.51
CA VAL A 5 -20.15 -5.93 -40.16
C VAL A 5 -19.15 -6.98 -40.64
N ASP A 6 -18.59 -6.79 -41.84
CA ASP A 6 -17.61 -7.72 -42.42
C ASP A 6 -16.24 -7.61 -41.71
N LEU A 7 -15.82 -6.42 -41.28
CA LEU A 7 -14.65 -6.25 -40.40
C LEU A 7 -14.84 -6.94 -39.04
N ILE A 8 -16.03 -6.84 -38.45
CA ILE A 8 -16.41 -7.50 -37.18
C ILE A 8 -16.54 -9.03 -37.33
N ARG A 9 -16.88 -9.53 -38.53
CA ARG A 9 -16.91 -10.98 -38.84
C ARG A 9 -15.52 -11.61 -38.87
N HIS A 10 -14.49 -10.86 -39.31
CA HIS A 10 -13.14 -11.42 -39.47
C HIS A 10 -12.26 -11.33 -38.21
N THR A 11 -12.53 -10.44 -37.26
CA THR A 11 -11.80 -10.39 -35.97
C THR A 11 -12.29 -11.43 -34.94
N ARG A 12 -12.24 -12.72 -35.31
CA ARG A 12 -12.65 -13.86 -34.44
C ARG A 12 -12.14 -13.73 -32.99
N ARG A 13 -10.87 -13.36 -32.78
CA ARG A 13 -10.25 -13.18 -31.45
C ARG A 13 -11.03 -12.22 -30.53
N PHE A 14 -11.55 -11.11 -31.04
CA PHE A 14 -12.21 -10.09 -30.19
C PHE A 14 -13.54 -10.60 -29.61
N ARG A 15 -14.27 -11.44 -30.37
CA ARG A 15 -15.48 -12.11 -29.86
C ARG A 15 -15.14 -13.10 -28.75
N TYR A 16 -14.13 -13.96 -28.92
CA TYR A 16 -13.75 -14.90 -27.87
C TYR A 16 -13.34 -14.21 -26.56
N THR A 17 -12.53 -13.15 -26.61
CA THR A 17 -12.15 -12.40 -25.39
C THR A 17 -13.35 -11.75 -24.71
N LEU A 18 -14.25 -11.11 -25.46
CA LEU A 18 -15.43 -10.46 -24.88
C LEU A 18 -16.46 -11.47 -24.36
N THR A 19 -16.67 -12.58 -25.06
CA THR A 19 -17.54 -13.68 -24.62
C THR A 19 -16.96 -14.38 -23.39
N LEU A 20 -15.65 -14.61 -23.32
CA LEU A 20 -15.00 -15.16 -22.11
C LEU A 20 -15.19 -14.23 -20.90
N LEU A 21 -14.97 -12.92 -21.06
CA LEU A 21 -15.18 -11.94 -19.98
C LEU A 21 -16.65 -11.87 -19.51
N LEU A 22 -17.60 -11.94 -20.45
CA LEU A 22 -19.04 -11.94 -20.13
C LEU A 22 -19.48 -13.27 -19.47
N ILE A 23 -18.93 -14.41 -19.89
CA ILE A 23 -19.17 -15.71 -19.26
C ILE A 23 -18.57 -15.74 -17.84
N PHE A 24 -17.35 -15.23 -17.64
CA PHE A 24 -16.75 -15.10 -16.30
C PHE A 24 -17.62 -14.23 -15.38
N GLY A 25 -18.08 -13.08 -15.86
CA GLY A 25 -18.99 -12.20 -15.10
C GLY A 25 -20.34 -12.85 -14.78
N ALA A 26 -20.91 -13.61 -15.72
CA ALA A 26 -22.18 -14.30 -15.52
C ALA A 26 -22.06 -15.48 -14.54
N LEU A 27 -21.03 -16.31 -14.66
CA LEU A 27 -20.77 -17.43 -13.73
C LEU A 27 -20.53 -16.92 -12.30
N PHE A 28 -19.80 -15.82 -12.14
CA PHE A 28 -19.58 -15.19 -10.84
C PHE A 28 -20.85 -14.58 -10.23
N ALA A 29 -21.78 -14.09 -11.05
CA ALA A 29 -23.08 -13.61 -10.58
C ALA A 29 -24.04 -14.76 -10.17
N VAL A 30 -23.95 -15.92 -10.83
CA VAL A 30 -24.80 -17.09 -10.56
C VAL A 30 -24.36 -17.89 -9.32
N SER A 31 -23.09 -17.82 -8.90
CA SER A 31 -22.67 -18.45 -7.65
C SER A 31 -23.23 -17.74 -6.41
N GLN A 32 -23.36 -16.41 -6.46
CA GLN A 32 -23.91 -15.59 -5.37
C GLN A 32 -25.40 -15.88 -5.08
N THR A 33 -26.22 -16.16 -6.09
CA THR A 33 -27.66 -16.41 -5.89
C THR A 33 -27.99 -17.79 -5.33
N ARG A 34 -27.01 -18.71 -5.23
CA ARG A 34 -27.24 -20.08 -4.72
C ARG A 34 -26.99 -20.27 -3.23
N SER A 35 -26.70 -19.20 -2.49
CA SER A 35 -26.40 -19.24 -1.04
C SER A 35 -27.53 -18.79 -0.11
N GLN A 36 -28.78 -18.74 -0.59
CA GLN A 36 -29.95 -18.35 0.23
C GLN A 36 -31.00 -19.45 0.48
N GLU A 37 -30.80 -20.68 -0.01
CA GLU A 37 -31.73 -21.81 0.20
C GLU A 37 -31.09 -22.96 1.00
N SER A 38 -30.74 -22.68 2.27
CA SER A 38 -30.28 -23.72 3.22
C SER A 38 -30.55 -23.35 4.69
N GLY A 39 -31.83 -23.13 5.02
CA GLY A 39 -32.24 -22.68 6.36
C GLY A 39 -33.60 -23.21 6.84
N ALA A 40 -33.68 -24.49 7.21
CA ALA A 40 -34.79 -25.08 7.96
C ALA A 40 -34.26 -26.19 8.89
N PRO A 41 -34.77 -26.32 10.14
CA PRO A 41 -34.24 -27.28 11.13
C PRO A 41 -34.89 -28.68 11.04
N ASP A 42 -34.16 -29.66 11.56
CA ASP A 42 -34.48 -31.10 11.61
C ASP A 42 -35.25 -31.51 12.88
N PRO A 43 -36.36 -32.27 12.78
CA PRO A 43 -36.94 -33.06 13.86
C PRO A 43 -36.88 -34.58 13.57
N ALA A 44 -36.30 -35.32 14.51
CA ALA A 44 -35.98 -36.74 14.40
C ALA A 44 -37.17 -37.72 14.22
N ALA A 45 -36.84 -38.84 13.53
CA ALA A 45 -37.31 -40.23 13.72
C ALA A 45 -38.82 -40.54 13.77
N GLU A 46 -39.31 -41.33 12.79
CA GLU A 46 -39.50 -42.79 12.96
C GLU A 46 -39.75 -43.48 11.59
N GLU A 47 -40.00 -44.80 11.57
CA GLU A 47 -40.13 -45.64 10.37
C GLU A 47 -41.51 -45.52 9.66
N VAL A 48 -41.59 -45.92 8.37
CA VAL A 48 -42.59 -46.89 7.82
C VAL A 48 -42.65 -46.89 6.27
N GLU A 49 -42.65 -48.11 5.73
CA GLU A 49 -43.11 -48.68 4.43
C GLU A 49 -43.35 -47.88 3.11
N VAL A 50 -43.30 -48.67 2.03
CA VAL A 50 -43.41 -48.46 0.57
C VAL A 50 -44.57 -49.39 0.09
N PRO A 51 -45.39 -49.19 -0.99
CA PRO A 51 -45.12 -48.51 -2.29
C PRO A 51 -46.30 -47.77 -3.05
N GLU A 52 -45.97 -47.26 -4.26
CA GLU A 52 -46.67 -47.45 -5.57
C GLU A 52 -47.76 -46.51 -6.19
N LYS A 53 -47.63 -46.38 -7.54
CA LYS A 53 -48.63 -46.13 -8.63
C LYS A 53 -49.29 -44.74 -8.83
N GLY A 54 -49.30 -44.24 -10.08
CA GLY A 54 -50.11 -43.09 -10.54
C GLY A 54 -49.77 -42.50 -11.93
N MET A 55 -50.51 -42.88 -12.97
CA MET A 55 -50.34 -42.61 -14.43
C MET A 55 -50.27 -41.14 -14.97
N GLU A 56 -49.42 -40.97 -16.00
CA GLU A 56 -49.65 -40.29 -17.32
C GLU A 56 -49.78 -38.75 -17.50
N LYS A 57 -49.67 -38.34 -18.78
CA LYS A 57 -49.62 -36.96 -19.33
C LYS A 57 -50.62 -36.78 -20.50
N GLY A 58 -50.97 -35.54 -20.84
CA GLY A 58 -51.50 -35.13 -22.15
C GLY A 58 -52.21 -33.77 -22.08
N VAL A 59 -52.15 -32.85 -23.04
CA VAL A 59 -52.20 -32.99 -24.52
C VAL A 59 -51.60 -31.74 -25.19
N GLU A 60 -51.09 -31.89 -26.41
CA GLU A 60 -50.61 -30.82 -27.30
C GLU A 60 -51.34 -30.88 -28.67
N LYS A 61 -51.18 -29.89 -29.57
CA LYS A 61 -51.70 -29.94 -30.96
C LYS A 61 -50.80 -29.24 -31.99
N GLU A 62 -49.96 -30.03 -32.67
CA GLU A 62 -49.99 -30.30 -34.14
C GLU A 62 -50.63 -29.24 -35.08
N ILE A 63 -50.08 -28.84 -36.26
CA ILE A 63 -49.85 -29.59 -37.53
C ILE A 63 -49.42 -28.53 -38.63
N PRO A 64 -48.75 -28.78 -39.81
CA PRO A 64 -47.78 -29.79 -40.27
C PRO A 64 -46.62 -29.30 -41.23
N VAL A 65 -45.64 -30.19 -41.56
CA VAL A 65 -44.96 -30.52 -42.87
C VAL A 65 -44.79 -29.42 -43.97
N GLU A 66 -43.57 -28.98 -44.40
CA GLU A 66 -42.48 -29.60 -45.25
C GLU A 66 -42.69 -29.51 -46.80
N PRO A 67 -41.67 -29.66 -47.69
CA PRO A 67 -40.22 -30.00 -47.54
C PRO A 67 -39.28 -28.83 -48.02
N GLU A 68 -38.02 -28.92 -48.55
CA GLU A 68 -37.12 -30.00 -49.07
C GLU A 68 -35.62 -29.52 -49.16
N LEU A 69 -34.72 -30.37 -49.69
CA LEU A 69 -33.41 -30.08 -50.36
C LEU A 69 -32.18 -29.54 -49.56
N ALA A 70 -31.70 -30.37 -48.64
CA ALA A 70 -30.32 -30.90 -48.53
C ALA A 70 -29.05 -30.05 -48.88
N ALA A 71 -28.15 -29.93 -47.89
CA ALA A 71 -26.73 -30.34 -47.99
C ALA A 71 -26.03 -30.35 -46.60
N GLU A 72 -25.42 -31.47 -46.19
CA GLU A 72 -24.54 -31.54 -45.01
C GLU A 72 -23.07 -31.24 -45.35
N PRO A 73 -22.27 -30.83 -44.35
CA PRO A 73 -20.90 -31.33 -44.28
C PRO A 73 -20.48 -31.85 -42.89
N ASP A 74 -20.19 -33.15 -42.87
CA ASP A 74 -19.10 -33.83 -42.13
C ASP A 74 -19.21 -34.02 -40.59
N SER A 75 -18.73 -35.19 -40.16
CA SER A 75 -18.83 -35.75 -38.81
C SER A 75 -17.58 -35.55 -37.94
N ALA A 76 -16.52 -34.96 -38.50
CA ALA A 76 -15.22 -34.80 -37.84
C ALA A 76 -15.22 -33.76 -36.68
N GLU A 77 -15.96 -32.65 -36.78
CA GLU A 77 -15.93 -31.58 -35.76
C GLU A 77 -16.53 -32.02 -34.41
N LYS A 78 -17.48 -32.97 -34.40
CA LYS A 78 -18.25 -33.33 -33.19
C LYS A 78 -17.35 -33.95 -32.11
N LYS A 79 -16.55 -34.95 -32.47
CA LYS A 79 -15.60 -35.60 -31.54
C LYS A 79 -14.48 -34.68 -31.05
N GLN A 80 -14.12 -33.65 -31.81
CA GLN A 80 -13.10 -32.67 -31.40
C GLN A 80 -13.69 -31.55 -30.52
N THR A 81 -15.02 -31.44 -30.45
CA THR A 81 -15.74 -30.49 -29.58
C THR A 81 -16.07 -31.15 -28.23
N GLU A 82 -16.65 -32.35 -28.23
CA GLU A 82 -16.96 -33.12 -27.02
C GLU A 82 -15.71 -33.34 -26.14
N GLY A 83 -14.56 -33.66 -26.76
CA GLY A 83 -13.28 -33.82 -26.04
C GLY A 83 -12.74 -32.53 -25.40
N ARG A 84 -13.15 -31.36 -25.89
CA ARG A 84 -12.76 -30.04 -25.34
C ARG A 84 -13.70 -29.53 -24.27
N GLU A 85 -15.00 -29.84 -24.38
CA GLU A 85 -15.97 -29.50 -23.33
C GLU A 85 -15.65 -30.30 -22.06
N ILE A 86 -15.28 -31.58 -22.17
CA ILE A 86 -14.84 -32.41 -21.02
C ILE A 86 -13.53 -31.92 -20.38
N GLU A 87 -12.60 -31.31 -21.15
CA GLU A 87 -11.43 -30.62 -20.57
C GLU A 87 -11.83 -29.33 -19.83
N LEU A 88 -12.68 -28.50 -20.44
CA LEU A 88 -13.13 -27.23 -19.87
C LEU A 88 -13.97 -27.42 -18.61
N GLU A 89 -14.82 -28.45 -18.57
CA GLU A 89 -15.65 -28.79 -17.41
C GLU A 89 -14.78 -29.26 -16.24
N LYS A 90 -13.78 -30.11 -16.49
CA LYS A 90 -12.79 -30.49 -15.46
C LYS A 90 -11.93 -29.33 -14.97
N VAL A 91 -11.53 -28.41 -15.86
CA VAL A 91 -10.82 -27.18 -15.46
C VAL A 91 -11.73 -26.30 -14.60
N ALA A 92 -13.02 -26.19 -14.93
CA ALA A 92 -13.99 -25.46 -14.13
C ALA A 92 -14.25 -26.12 -12.76
N GLU A 93 -14.44 -27.43 -12.69
CA GLU A 93 -14.59 -28.17 -11.42
C GLU A 93 -13.34 -28.03 -10.54
N THR A 94 -12.14 -28.14 -11.12
CA THR A 94 -10.87 -27.95 -10.39
C THR A 94 -10.78 -26.53 -9.82
N PHE A 95 -11.14 -25.51 -10.61
CA PHE A 95 -11.09 -24.11 -10.19
C PHE A 95 -12.18 -23.77 -9.15
N LEU A 96 -13.39 -24.33 -9.30
CA LEU A 96 -14.51 -24.12 -8.37
C LEU A 96 -14.33 -24.90 -7.06
N GLY A 97 -13.70 -26.07 -7.07
CA GLY A 97 -13.26 -26.76 -5.85
C GLY A 97 -12.22 -25.95 -5.07
N GLY A 98 -11.30 -25.30 -5.79
CA GLY A 98 -10.35 -24.33 -5.22
C GLY A 98 -11.04 -23.12 -4.58
N LEU A 99 -12.02 -22.50 -5.23
CA LEU A 99 -12.74 -21.36 -4.66
C LEU A 99 -13.68 -21.73 -3.50
N SER A 100 -14.38 -22.86 -3.60
CA SER A 100 -15.35 -23.32 -2.59
C SER A 100 -14.68 -23.58 -1.23
N SER A 101 -13.51 -24.24 -1.24
CA SER A 101 -12.72 -24.51 -0.04
C SER A 101 -12.19 -23.24 0.65
N HIS A 102 -11.95 -22.16 -0.10
CA HIS A 102 -11.36 -20.91 0.39
C HIS A 102 -12.36 -19.87 0.92
N LEU A 103 -13.68 -20.10 0.78
CA LEU A 103 -14.72 -19.14 1.18
C LEU A 103 -15.63 -19.61 2.32
N SER A 104 -15.50 -20.86 2.78
CA SER A 104 -16.10 -21.30 4.05
C SER A 104 -15.23 -20.89 5.23
N SER A 105 -15.85 -20.50 6.35
CA SER A 105 -15.14 -20.02 7.55
C SER A 105 -14.49 -21.16 8.35
N LYS A 106 -13.43 -21.74 7.80
CA LYS A 106 -12.44 -22.56 8.53
C LYS A 106 -11.22 -21.70 8.88
N PRO A 107 -10.44 -22.06 9.92
CA PRO A 107 -9.09 -21.52 10.07
C PRO A 107 -8.22 -21.86 8.85
N VAL A 108 -7.06 -21.20 8.76
CA VAL A 108 -6.03 -21.31 7.70
C VAL A 108 -6.00 -22.70 7.05
N PRO A 109 -6.04 -22.82 5.69
CA PRO A 109 -6.00 -24.11 5.01
C PRO A 109 -4.82 -24.96 5.48
N GLU A 110 -5.11 -26.15 6.03
CA GLU A 110 -4.09 -27.13 6.47
C GLU A 110 -3.11 -27.49 5.35
N ASP A 111 -3.56 -27.36 4.09
CA ASP A 111 -2.79 -27.65 2.88
C ASP A 111 -1.78 -26.56 2.50
N THR A 112 -1.54 -25.57 3.39
CA THR A 112 -0.27 -24.81 3.39
C THR A 112 0.85 -25.67 3.99
N VAL A 113 0.96 -26.91 3.51
CA VAL A 113 2.09 -27.79 3.81
C VAL A 113 3.31 -27.15 3.14
N LEU A 114 4.12 -26.47 3.95
CA LEU A 114 5.51 -26.19 3.61
C LEU A 114 6.10 -27.50 3.06
N PRO A 115 6.66 -27.54 1.83
CA PRO A 115 7.10 -28.79 1.23
C PRO A 115 8.07 -29.52 2.16
N ASP A 116 8.10 -30.85 2.11
CA ASP A 116 8.88 -31.68 3.07
C ASP A 116 10.37 -31.30 3.12
N SER A 117 10.90 -30.66 2.07
CA SER A 117 12.21 -30.01 2.07
C SER A 117 12.34 -28.89 3.11
N ILE A 118 11.35 -27.99 3.23
CA ILE A 118 11.35 -26.88 4.20
C ILE A 118 11.04 -27.38 5.61
N ILE A 119 10.10 -28.32 5.78
CA ILE A 119 9.85 -28.97 7.09
C ILE A 119 11.08 -29.79 7.55
N GLY A 120 11.79 -30.41 6.62
CA GLY A 120 13.08 -31.06 6.88
C GLY A 120 14.20 -30.07 7.22
N MET A 121 14.21 -28.87 6.62
CA MET A 121 15.22 -27.84 6.90
C MET A 121 15.02 -27.12 8.24
N THR A 122 13.79 -26.97 8.72
CA THR A 122 13.51 -26.45 10.09
C THR A 122 13.82 -27.46 11.20
N CYS A 123 14.18 -28.70 10.88
CA CYS A 123 14.57 -29.75 11.84
C CYS A 123 15.80 -30.50 11.34
N ASN A 124 16.95 -29.83 11.39
CA ASN A 124 18.21 -30.30 10.79
C ASN A 124 18.59 -31.73 11.27
N ALA A 125 18.83 -32.63 10.33
CA ALA A 125 18.69 -34.09 10.50
C ALA A 125 19.92 -34.81 11.11
N GLU A 126 20.77 -34.09 11.86
CA GLU A 126 22.00 -34.66 12.47
C GLU A 126 21.87 -35.03 13.96
N LEU A 127 20.69 -34.83 14.58
CA LEU A 127 20.46 -35.20 15.98
C LEU A 127 20.06 -36.67 16.19
N ASP A 128 19.80 -37.44 15.13
CA ASP A 128 19.43 -38.86 15.21
C ASP A 128 20.67 -39.78 15.41
N LYS A 129 21.32 -39.66 16.58
CA LYS A 129 22.28 -40.65 17.09
C LYS A 129 22.01 -41.02 18.56
N GLU A 130 21.24 -42.10 18.70
CA GLU A 130 21.17 -43.03 19.83
C GLU A 130 20.75 -42.48 21.22
N GLY A 131 19.48 -42.72 21.57
CA GLY A 131 19.16 -43.37 22.86
C GLY A 131 18.80 -42.51 24.07
N ASP A 132 17.64 -41.86 24.07
CA ASP A 132 16.87 -41.55 25.29
C ASP A 132 15.37 -41.42 24.95
N ASP A 133 14.53 -42.35 25.40
CA ASP A 133 13.12 -42.51 24.95
C ASP A 133 12.15 -41.46 25.56
N ASP A 134 12.70 -40.50 26.31
CA ASP A 134 11.97 -39.44 27.02
C ASP A 134 12.28 -38.04 26.42
N GLN A 135 12.58 -38.00 25.11
CA GLN A 135 12.87 -36.78 24.35
C GLN A 135 11.65 -36.20 23.60
N LYS A 136 10.54 -35.97 24.31
CA LYS A 136 9.40 -35.18 23.80
C LYS A 136 9.69 -33.68 23.80
N GLY A 137 10.67 -33.28 22.99
CA GLY A 137 11.09 -31.90 22.76
C GLY A 137 10.09 -31.09 21.92
N LEU A 138 10.52 -29.92 21.42
CA LEU A 138 9.69 -28.95 20.69
C LEU A 138 8.88 -29.58 19.55
N ARG A 139 9.47 -30.57 18.85
CA ARG A 139 8.87 -31.39 17.78
C ARG A 139 7.53 -32.04 18.16
N HIS A 140 7.31 -32.43 19.42
CA HIS A 140 6.03 -33.00 19.87
C HIS A 140 4.97 -31.92 20.13
N GLN A 141 5.37 -30.72 20.54
CA GLN A 141 4.45 -29.58 20.71
C GLN A 141 4.02 -29.00 19.36
N LEU A 142 4.86 -29.15 18.33
CA LEU A 142 4.54 -28.89 16.92
C LEU A 142 3.87 -30.09 16.20
N GLY A 143 3.63 -31.21 16.89
CA GLY A 143 2.89 -32.36 16.35
C GLY A 143 1.37 -32.32 16.65
N ASP A 144 0.96 -31.40 17.52
CA ASP A 144 -0.45 -31.12 17.84
C ASP A 144 -0.97 -30.11 16.80
N LYS A 145 -1.63 -30.60 15.73
CA LYS A 145 -1.95 -29.81 14.52
C LYS A 145 -2.57 -28.45 14.79
N GLU A 146 -3.55 -28.37 15.70
CA GLU A 146 -4.22 -27.12 16.07
C GLU A 146 -3.22 -26.10 16.67
N LYS A 147 -2.33 -26.57 17.54
CA LYS A 147 -1.34 -25.72 18.23
C LYS A 147 -0.12 -25.45 17.37
N ALA A 148 0.25 -26.35 16.46
CA ALA A 148 1.33 -26.15 15.50
C ALA A 148 0.98 -25.00 14.54
N GLY A 149 -0.26 -24.98 14.01
CA GLY A 149 -0.76 -23.87 13.21
C GLY A 149 -0.72 -22.54 13.97
N GLN A 150 -1.14 -22.54 15.24
CA GLN A 150 -1.13 -21.34 16.08
C GLN A 150 0.28 -20.87 16.46
N TYR A 151 1.20 -21.77 16.82
CA TYR A 151 2.61 -21.42 17.11
C TYR A 151 3.34 -20.90 15.87
N ILE A 152 3.10 -21.50 14.70
CA ILE A 152 3.65 -21.04 13.44
C ILE A 152 3.06 -19.67 13.10
N HIS A 153 1.77 -19.45 13.33
CA HIS A 153 1.12 -18.14 13.18
C HIS A 153 1.72 -17.09 14.13
N ASP A 154 1.91 -17.38 15.43
CA ASP A 154 2.48 -16.45 16.39
C ASP A 154 3.95 -16.08 16.06
N LEU A 155 4.75 -17.05 15.62
CA LEU A 155 6.11 -16.82 15.12
C LEU A 155 6.09 -16.00 13.82
N ARG A 156 5.16 -16.29 12.91
CA ARG A 156 4.95 -15.60 11.64
C ARG A 156 4.60 -14.13 11.83
N MET A 157 3.53 -13.85 12.57
CA MET A 157 3.01 -12.52 12.88
C MET A 157 4.02 -11.65 13.64
N ARG A 158 5.06 -12.26 14.22
CA ARG A 158 6.17 -11.57 14.90
C ARG A 158 7.50 -11.60 14.13
N GLY A 159 7.47 -12.00 12.84
CA GLY A 159 8.61 -11.93 11.93
C GLY A 159 9.74 -12.92 12.28
N VAL A 160 9.43 -14.05 12.89
CA VAL A 160 10.37 -15.11 13.25
C VAL A 160 10.25 -16.26 12.27
N VAL A 161 11.19 -16.31 11.33
CA VAL A 161 11.19 -17.24 10.19
C VAL A 161 12.35 -18.26 10.28
N PRO A 162 12.43 -19.23 9.35
CA PRO A 162 12.49 -20.66 9.69
C PRO A 162 13.47 -20.93 10.84
N VAL A 163 12.92 -21.16 12.04
CA VAL A 163 13.70 -21.39 13.25
C VAL A 163 14.48 -22.70 13.11
N GLN A 164 15.78 -22.62 12.88
CA GLN A 164 16.64 -23.81 12.89
C GLN A 164 17.08 -24.15 14.32
N SER A 165 17.42 -23.15 15.13
CA SER A 165 17.75 -23.36 16.55
C SER A 165 17.50 -22.12 17.42
N ILE A 166 17.23 -22.36 18.71
CA ILE A 166 17.12 -21.32 19.75
C ILE A 166 18.27 -21.50 20.75
N ARG A 167 19.23 -20.56 20.74
CA ARG A 167 20.32 -20.47 21.70
C ARG A 167 19.83 -19.72 22.94
N TRP A 168 19.42 -20.45 23.98
CA TRP A 168 18.87 -19.88 25.21
C TRP A 168 19.95 -19.16 26.03
N ILE A 169 19.71 -17.88 26.32
CA ILE A 169 20.53 -17.02 27.17
C ILE A 169 19.75 -16.75 28.46
N ARG A 170 20.47 -16.45 29.54
CA ARG A 170 19.84 -15.98 30.78
C ARG A 170 20.56 -14.71 31.25
N PRO A 171 19.89 -13.55 31.29
CA PRO A 171 20.47 -12.37 31.91
C PRO A 171 20.89 -12.69 33.35
N GLN A 172 22.05 -12.17 33.75
CA GLN A 172 22.56 -12.25 35.13
C GLN A 172 22.79 -13.69 35.68
N ALA A 173 23.13 -14.67 34.83
CA ALA A 173 23.55 -16.01 35.29
C ALA A 173 24.87 -16.47 34.64
N ASP A 174 25.80 -16.97 35.46
CA ASP A 174 27.19 -17.31 35.07
C ASP A 174 27.35 -18.45 34.04
N LYS A 175 26.25 -19.05 33.56
CA LYS A 175 26.25 -20.19 32.64
C LYS A 175 25.08 -20.08 31.64
N PRO A 176 25.34 -20.15 30.32
CA PRO A 176 24.28 -20.22 29.32
C PRO A 176 23.48 -21.52 29.46
N MET A 177 22.20 -21.49 29.08
CA MET A 177 21.36 -22.68 29.01
C MET A 177 21.76 -23.52 27.80
N LYS A 178 21.89 -24.84 27.98
CA LYS A 178 22.43 -25.74 26.94
C LYS A 178 21.37 -26.33 26.03
N SER A 179 20.09 -26.27 26.40
CA SER A 179 18.99 -26.87 25.64
C SER A 179 17.62 -26.31 26.02
N ASP A 180 16.63 -26.50 25.14
CA ASP A 180 15.19 -26.37 25.45
C ASP A 180 14.78 -27.16 26.71
N LYS A 181 15.42 -28.31 26.95
CA LYS A 181 15.15 -29.20 28.09
C LYS A 181 15.61 -28.57 29.41
N ASP A 182 16.58 -27.64 29.38
CA ASP A 182 17.02 -26.85 30.54
C ASP A 182 16.13 -25.62 30.75
N ALA A 183 15.84 -24.88 29.67
CA ALA A 183 14.92 -23.74 29.65
C ALA A 183 13.56 -24.09 30.29
N LYS A 184 12.94 -25.20 29.84
CA LYS A 184 11.65 -25.68 30.36
C LYS A 184 11.71 -26.18 31.81
N LYS A 185 12.88 -26.57 32.32
CA LYS A 185 13.05 -27.13 33.68
C LYS A 185 13.25 -26.08 34.79
N LYS A 186 13.81 -24.91 34.48
CA LYS A 186 13.97 -23.81 35.45
C LYS A 186 13.80 -22.46 34.72
N PRO A 187 12.64 -21.82 34.88
CA PRO A 187 12.51 -20.96 36.06
C PRO A 187 11.13 -21.05 36.77
N GLU A 188 10.82 -20.03 37.60
CA GLU A 188 9.59 -19.90 38.41
C GLU A 188 8.35 -19.50 37.58
N PRO A 189 7.11 -19.62 38.10
CA PRO A 189 5.85 -19.43 37.35
C PRO A 189 5.55 -18.02 36.80
N SER A 190 6.50 -17.09 36.81
CA SER A 190 6.38 -15.71 36.33
C SER A 190 7.64 -15.23 35.56
N ALA A 191 8.52 -16.15 35.20
CA ALA A 191 9.88 -15.80 34.78
C ALA A 191 10.09 -15.81 33.26
N VAL A 192 10.55 -14.66 32.76
CA VAL A 192 10.94 -14.42 31.36
C VAL A 192 12.24 -15.14 31.02
N LEU A 193 12.27 -15.87 29.91
CA LEU A 193 13.48 -16.42 29.30
C LEU A 193 13.91 -15.62 28.08
N TRP A 194 15.19 -15.75 27.75
CA TRP A 194 15.83 -15.02 26.65
C TRP A 194 16.39 -16.04 25.66
N GLY A 195 16.17 -15.82 24.37
CA GLY A 195 16.71 -16.66 23.32
C GLY A 195 17.37 -15.80 22.25
N ILE A 196 18.48 -16.26 21.68
CA ILE A 196 18.86 -15.86 20.34
C ILE A 196 18.33 -16.94 19.41
N ILE A 197 17.38 -16.56 18.54
CA ILE A 197 16.97 -17.40 17.43
C ILE A 197 18.02 -17.26 16.34
N THR A 198 18.71 -18.37 16.06
CA THR A 198 19.53 -18.50 14.88
C THR A 198 18.61 -18.99 13.76
N VAL A 199 18.22 -18.06 12.89
CA VAL A 199 17.61 -18.39 11.61
C VAL A 199 18.73 -18.90 10.72
N ASP A 200 18.69 -20.17 10.31
CA ASP A 200 19.63 -20.69 9.30
C ASP A 200 19.13 -20.33 7.91
N ASP A 201 19.16 -19.02 7.67
CA ASP A 201 19.29 -18.42 6.36
C ASP A 201 20.48 -19.11 5.66
N LYS A 202 20.23 -20.06 4.72
CA LYS A 202 21.35 -20.75 4.05
C LYS A 202 22.19 -19.70 3.35
N ARG A 203 23.51 -19.66 3.59
CA ARG A 203 24.43 -18.64 3.04
C ARG A 203 23.99 -18.13 1.67
N ASN A 204 23.46 -16.90 1.62
CA ASN A 204 23.05 -16.26 0.38
C ASN A 204 24.24 -16.27 -0.61
N PRO A 205 24.13 -16.98 -1.75
CA PRO A 205 25.27 -17.27 -2.61
C PRO A 205 25.83 -16.01 -3.30
N ASN A 206 25.00 -14.97 -3.45
CA ASN A 206 25.34 -13.75 -4.16
C ASN A 206 25.98 -12.71 -3.22
N VAL A 207 25.75 -12.80 -1.90
CA VAL A 207 26.31 -11.85 -0.92
C VAL A 207 27.71 -12.31 -0.50
N LYS A 208 28.72 -11.67 -1.12
CA LYS A 208 30.14 -12.03 -1.01
C LYS A 208 30.67 -12.10 0.43
N ASN A 209 30.12 -11.27 1.33
CA ASN A 209 30.50 -11.15 2.74
C ASN A 209 29.35 -11.47 3.71
N TRP A 210 28.44 -12.38 3.32
CA TRP A 210 27.26 -12.76 4.10
C TRP A 210 27.62 -13.17 5.55
N GLU A 211 26.89 -12.62 6.52
CA GLU A 211 26.98 -12.93 7.95
C GLU A 211 25.59 -13.31 8.46
N PRO A 212 25.40 -14.50 9.06
CA PRO A 212 24.07 -14.98 9.45
C PRO A 212 23.42 -14.06 10.47
N ARG A 213 22.29 -13.45 10.06
CA ARG A 213 21.47 -12.59 10.92
C ARG A 213 20.72 -13.46 11.93
N SER A 214 21.01 -13.24 13.20
CA SER A 214 20.22 -13.81 14.29
C SER A 214 19.16 -12.79 14.73
N ARG A 215 18.12 -13.22 15.44
CA ARG A 215 17.17 -12.30 16.10
C ARG A 215 17.02 -12.72 17.55
N ALA A 216 17.23 -11.81 18.49
CA ALA A 216 16.92 -12.07 19.89
C ALA A 216 15.39 -12.07 20.09
N VAL A 217 14.93 -12.91 21.02
CA VAL A 217 13.54 -13.00 21.47
C VAL A 217 13.49 -13.09 22.98
N LYS A 218 12.42 -12.52 23.54
CA LYS A 218 12.11 -12.49 24.96
C LYS A 218 10.80 -13.24 25.15
N ILE A 219 10.87 -14.41 25.77
CA ILE A 219 9.77 -15.37 25.85
C ILE A 219 9.24 -15.42 27.29
N SER A 220 7.97 -15.06 27.44
CA SER A 220 7.23 -15.08 28.70
C SER A 220 6.41 -16.37 28.81
N PHE A 221 6.25 -16.87 30.03
CA PHE A 221 5.49 -18.09 30.31
C PHE A 221 4.39 -17.84 31.34
N GLN A 222 3.26 -18.53 31.17
CA GLN A 222 2.16 -18.58 32.12
C GLN A 222 1.81 -20.05 32.44
N GLU A 223 1.40 -20.30 33.68
CA GLU A 223 0.95 -21.62 34.13
C GLU A 223 -0.58 -21.73 34.06
N ARG A 224 -1.07 -22.77 33.38
CA ARG A 224 -2.50 -23.06 33.18
C ARG A 224 -2.71 -24.57 33.21
N ASP A 225 -3.66 -25.04 34.02
CA ASP A 225 -4.02 -26.45 34.16
C ASP A 225 -2.82 -27.39 34.44
N GLY A 226 -1.86 -26.91 35.26
CA GLY A 226 -0.62 -27.63 35.60
C GLY A 226 0.40 -27.73 34.46
N LYS A 227 0.19 -26.99 33.36
CA LYS A 227 1.08 -26.92 32.20
C LYS A 227 1.61 -25.50 32.05
N ARG A 228 2.89 -25.37 31.72
CA ARG A 228 3.50 -24.08 31.36
C ARG A 228 3.37 -23.88 29.86
N LEU A 229 2.74 -22.77 29.48
CA LEU A 229 2.58 -22.34 28.10
C LEU A 229 3.41 -21.08 27.88
N ILE A 230 3.83 -20.81 26.64
CA ILE A 230 4.25 -19.45 26.29
C ILE A 230 3.01 -18.56 26.43
N SER A 231 3.17 -17.41 27.08
CA SER A 231 2.16 -16.36 27.13
C SER A 231 2.47 -15.21 26.17
N ASP A 232 3.74 -14.98 25.85
CA ASP A 232 4.16 -13.88 24.97
C ASP A 232 5.58 -14.10 24.39
N ILE A 233 5.87 -13.50 23.22
CA ILE A 233 7.17 -13.56 22.52
C ILE A 233 7.53 -12.16 21.99
N GLU A 234 8.20 -11.33 22.78
CA GLU A 234 8.60 -9.98 22.37
C GLU A 234 9.95 -9.98 21.63
N ARG A 235 10.18 -8.98 20.77
CA ARG A 235 11.55 -8.58 20.41
C ARG A 235 12.12 -7.74 21.57
N PRO A 236 13.26 -8.13 22.18
CA PRO A 236 13.81 -7.40 23.31
C PRO A 236 14.36 -6.02 22.91
N LYS A 237 14.46 -5.14 23.91
CA LYS A 237 15.09 -3.82 23.74
C LYS A 237 16.62 -3.96 23.78
N VAL A 238 17.33 -3.14 23.00
CA VAL A 238 18.80 -3.25 22.90
C VAL A 238 19.50 -2.94 24.23
N ARG A 239 18.86 -2.14 25.09
CA ARG A 239 19.26 -1.93 26.49
C ARG A 239 19.22 -3.22 27.32
N GLU A 240 18.20 -4.05 27.15
CA GLU A 240 18.04 -5.31 27.88
C GLU A 240 19.06 -6.37 27.41
N LEU A 241 19.48 -6.31 26.14
CA LEU A 241 20.59 -7.09 25.57
C LEU A 241 21.99 -6.57 25.99
N GLY A 242 22.07 -5.52 26.81
CA GLY A 242 23.35 -4.92 27.23
C GLY A 242 24.05 -4.09 26.13
N GLY A 243 23.38 -3.79 25.03
CA GLY A 243 23.97 -3.12 23.86
C GLY A 243 24.51 -1.71 24.16
N VAL A 244 23.93 -0.99 25.13
CA VAL A 244 24.48 0.29 25.61
C VAL A 244 25.90 0.08 26.19
N SER A 245 26.06 -0.86 27.12
CA SER A 245 27.36 -1.17 27.73
C SER A 245 28.39 -1.66 26.71
N PHE A 246 27.95 -2.41 25.69
CA PHE A 246 28.79 -2.82 24.56
C PHE A 246 29.30 -1.62 23.76
N VAL A 247 28.43 -0.68 23.39
CA VAL A 247 28.81 0.53 22.64
C VAL A 247 29.68 1.47 23.48
N GLU A 248 29.40 1.61 24.78
CA GLU A 248 30.27 2.39 25.68
C GLU A 248 31.68 1.78 25.77
N HIS A 249 31.81 0.46 25.88
CA HIS A 249 33.10 -0.23 25.85
C HIS A 249 33.84 -0.02 24.52
N PHE A 250 33.13 -0.13 23.39
CA PHE A 250 33.66 0.12 22.04
C PHE A 250 34.21 1.55 21.88
N ILE A 251 33.46 2.57 22.32
CA ILE A 251 33.91 3.97 22.29
C ILE A 251 35.15 4.17 23.19
N GLN A 252 35.20 3.53 24.36
CA GLN A 252 36.37 3.58 25.24
C GLN A 252 37.60 2.88 24.63
N GLN A 253 37.43 1.79 23.88
CA GLN A 253 38.53 1.17 23.11
C GLN A 253 39.06 2.13 22.03
N LEU A 254 38.19 2.81 21.28
CA LEU A 254 38.61 3.80 20.28
C LEU A 254 39.36 4.99 20.91
N LYS A 255 38.88 5.51 22.05
CA LYS A 255 39.54 6.60 22.79
C LYS A 255 40.88 6.21 23.40
N SER A 256 41.02 4.98 23.90
CA SER A 256 42.25 4.47 24.52
C SER A 256 43.30 3.97 23.52
N GLY A 257 43.13 4.27 22.22
CA GLY A 257 44.07 3.85 21.17
C GLY A 257 43.98 2.37 20.78
N LYS A 258 43.05 1.60 21.35
CA LYS A 258 42.79 0.18 21.04
C LYS A 258 41.97 0.03 19.75
N GLN A 259 42.35 0.75 18.70
CA GLN A 259 41.64 0.83 17.41
C GLN A 259 41.34 -0.56 16.82
N GLN A 260 42.33 -1.47 16.84
CA GLN A 260 42.16 -2.82 16.31
C GLN A 260 41.21 -3.69 17.14
N GLU A 261 41.15 -3.52 18.47
CA GLU A 261 40.20 -4.27 19.30
C GLU A 261 38.77 -3.81 19.03
N ALA A 262 38.56 -2.49 18.93
CA ALA A 262 37.28 -1.91 18.54
C ALA A 262 36.86 -2.41 17.15
N TRP A 263 37.75 -2.34 16.15
CA TRP A 263 37.51 -2.84 14.79
C TRP A 263 37.06 -4.31 14.76
N ASN A 264 37.68 -5.15 15.58
CA ASN A 264 37.36 -6.58 15.68
C ASN A 264 35.97 -6.85 16.29
N SER A 265 35.34 -5.88 16.98
CA SER A 265 33.94 -5.96 17.43
C SER A 265 32.91 -5.55 16.34
N GLY A 266 33.40 -5.12 15.18
CA GLY A 266 32.61 -4.85 13.99
C GLY A 266 32.02 -6.10 13.35
N SER A 267 30.91 -5.94 12.64
CA SER A 267 30.35 -6.96 11.74
C SER A 267 31.22 -7.17 10.51
N LYS A 268 31.13 -8.35 9.89
CA LYS A 268 31.81 -8.65 8.62
C LYS A 268 31.31 -7.75 7.48
N LEU A 269 30.05 -7.31 7.55
CA LEU A 269 29.48 -6.33 6.63
C LEU A 269 30.19 -4.97 6.75
N MET A 270 30.42 -4.48 7.97
CA MET A 270 31.19 -3.24 8.17
C MET A 270 32.65 -3.38 7.72
N GLN A 271 33.25 -4.54 7.96
CA GLN A 271 34.65 -4.86 7.59
C GLN A 271 34.84 -5.15 6.09
N ALA A 272 33.76 -5.19 5.31
CA ALA A 272 33.79 -5.37 3.86
C ALA A 272 33.81 -4.04 3.09
N GLU A 273 33.11 -3.04 3.60
CA GLU A 273 32.89 -1.74 2.94
C GLU A 273 34.00 -0.71 3.23
N ARG A 274 34.77 -0.90 4.31
CA ARG A 274 35.88 -0.03 4.72
C ARG A 274 36.94 -0.82 5.49
N ASP A 275 38.12 -0.23 5.67
CA ASP A 275 39.16 -0.73 6.56
C ASP A 275 39.15 0.00 7.93
N ALA A 276 40.04 -0.45 8.83
CA ALA A 276 40.14 0.08 10.19
C ALA A 276 40.67 1.53 10.26
N GLU A 277 41.48 1.96 9.30
CA GLU A 277 42.03 3.33 9.26
C GLU A 277 40.96 4.30 8.75
N ALA A 278 40.27 3.95 7.66
CA ALA A 278 39.11 4.69 7.16
C ALA A 278 38.00 4.81 8.23
N PHE A 279 37.68 3.71 8.94
CA PHE A 279 36.71 3.76 10.04
C PHE A 279 37.17 4.65 11.20
N HIS A 280 38.45 4.59 11.60
CA HIS A 280 38.96 5.48 12.63
C HIS A 280 38.94 6.96 12.18
N ALA A 281 39.26 7.23 10.91
CA ALA A 281 39.19 8.56 10.32
C ALA A 281 37.75 9.11 10.32
N ASP A 282 36.74 8.31 10.00
CA ASP A 282 35.32 8.68 10.15
C ASP A 282 34.98 9.06 11.60
N MET A 283 35.41 8.25 12.57
CA MET A 283 35.16 8.48 14.00
C MET A 283 35.83 9.75 14.53
N VAL A 284 37.04 10.08 14.04
CA VAL A 284 37.73 11.34 14.32
C VAL A 284 37.03 12.52 13.65
N LYS A 285 36.67 12.39 12.37
CA LYS A 285 36.00 13.42 11.54
C LYS A 285 34.62 13.80 12.08
N GLY A 286 33.85 12.82 12.54
CA GLY A 286 32.57 13.04 13.24
C GLY A 286 32.72 13.66 14.63
N GLY A 287 33.94 13.70 15.18
CA GLY A 287 34.25 14.26 16.50
C GLY A 287 33.85 13.36 17.67
N PHE A 288 33.47 12.10 17.43
CA PHE A 288 32.95 11.19 18.45
C PHE A 288 34.01 10.73 19.48
N LEU A 289 35.29 10.89 19.15
CA LEU A 289 36.40 10.56 20.05
C LEU A 289 36.78 11.72 20.98
N LYS A 290 36.11 12.88 20.91
CA LYS A 290 36.32 14.00 21.83
C LYS A 290 35.81 13.69 23.24
N ASP A 291 36.38 14.33 24.24
CA ASP A 291 35.95 14.18 25.63
C ASP A 291 34.67 14.97 25.96
N GLY A 292 33.85 14.37 26.81
CA GLY A 292 32.43 14.69 26.92
C GLY A 292 31.60 13.50 27.43
N LYS A 293 30.37 13.81 27.82
CA LYS A 293 29.38 12.85 28.35
C LYS A 293 28.45 12.38 27.23
N ILE A 294 28.20 11.08 27.13
CA ILE A 294 27.17 10.53 26.24
C ILE A 294 25.82 10.45 26.97
N GLU A 295 24.75 10.80 26.27
CA GLU A 295 23.37 10.65 26.72
C GLU A 295 22.59 9.81 25.69
N TRP A 296 22.12 8.63 26.10
CA TRP A 296 21.51 7.62 25.23
C TRP A 296 20.00 7.82 25.07
N GLY A 297 19.57 8.07 23.84
CA GLY A 297 18.16 8.25 23.45
C GLY A 297 17.46 6.93 23.10
N GLU A 298 16.37 7.03 22.33
CA GLU A 298 15.55 5.87 21.93
C GLU A 298 16.33 4.90 21.02
N GLU A 299 15.97 3.62 21.09
CA GLU A 299 16.46 2.55 20.21
C GLU A 299 15.39 2.13 19.19
N THR A 300 15.79 1.98 17.93
CA THR A 300 14.94 1.53 16.82
C THR A 300 15.30 0.09 16.45
N ALA A 301 14.31 -0.78 16.28
CA ALA A 301 14.50 -2.09 15.67
C ALA A 301 14.78 -1.95 14.16
N ILE A 302 15.81 -2.62 13.65
CA ILE A 302 16.17 -2.66 12.21
C ILE A 302 16.41 -4.11 11.75
N GLU A 303 16.69 -4.28 10.46
CA GLU A 303 16.86 -5.60 9.87
C GLU A 303 18.07 -6.36 10.45
N GLY A 304 17.79 -7.47 11.13
CA GLY A 304 18.79 -8.25 11.88
C GLY A 304 19.55 -7.46 12.96
N GLY A 305 18.97 -6.38 13.51
CA GLY A 305 19.70 -5.53 14.46
C GLY A 305 18.91 -4.38 15.10
N TYR A 306 19.64 -3.44 15.72
CA TYR A 306 19.08 -2.23 16.35
C TYR A 306 19.87 -0.97 15.96
N LYS A 307 19.20 0.17 15.77
CA LYS A 307 19.80 1.52 15.66
C LYS A 307 19.64 2.22 17.02
N LEU A 308 20.72 2.30 17.80
CA LEU A 308 20.76 2.98 19.11
C LEU A 308 21.19 4.44 18.91
N ASN A 309 20.36 5.40 19.33
CA ASN A 309 20.65 6.82 19.19
C ASN A 309 21.32 7.40 20.46
N GLY A 310 22.24 8.34 20.30
CA GLY A 310 22.93 9.00 21.41
C GLY A 310 23.36 10.43 21.09
N VAL A 311 23.71 11.19 22.13
CA VAL A 311 24.26 12.55 22.01
C VAL A 311 25.54 12.65 22.82
N LEU A 312 26.66 12.99 22.18
CA LEU A 312 27.92 13.30 22.86
C LEU A 312 27.96 14.80 23.17
N ASN A 313 27.81 15.14 24.45
CA ASN A 313 27.97 16.49 24.96
C ASN A 313 29.46 16.73 25.27
N VAL A 314 30.17 17.34 24.32
CA VAL A 314 31.62 17.60 24.36
C VAL A 314 31.96 18.67 25.41
N GLU A 315 33.05 18.47 26.14
CA GLU A 315 33.59 19.47 27.06
C GLU A 315 33.98 20.74 26.29
N GLY A 316 33.33 21.86 26.61
CA GLY A 316 33.32 23.08 25.79
C GLY A 316 31.95 23.43 25.18
N GLY A 317 30.94 22.57 25.33
CA GLY A 317 29.53 22.91 25.10
C GLY A 317 28.96 22.57 23.72
N ALA A 318 29.61 21.70 22.95
CA ALA A 318 29.08 21.22 21.67
C ALA A 318 28.38 19.86 21.83
N SER A 319 27.09 19.78 21.52
CA SER A 319 26.33 18.53 21.47
C SER A 319 26.41 17.91 20.07
N LEU A 320 26.91 16.68 19.97
CA LEU A 320 27.06 15.92 18.72
C LEU A 320 26.12 14.70 18.74
N PRO A 321 24.96 14.76 18.05
CA PRO A 321 24.05 13.61 17.98
C PRO A 321 24.55 12.56 16.98
N PHE A 322 24.40 11.29 17.34
CA PHE A 322 24.87 10.13 16.59
C PHE A 322 23.93 8.93 16.70
N TYR A 323 24.14 7.93 15.86
CA TYR A 323 23.57 6.59 16.02
C TYR A 323 24.64 5.51 15.87
N VAL A 324 24.40 4.37 16.50
CA VAL A 324 25.16 3.13 16.29
C VAL A 324 24.19 2.06 15.81
N ALA A 325 24.43 1.55 14.61
CA ALA A 325 23.74 0.36 14.13
C ALA A 325 24.46 -0.88 14.67
N LEU A 326 23.71 -1.78 15.28
CA LEU A 326 24.19 -3.00 15.91
C LEU A 326 23.56 -4.20 15.22
N LEU A 327 24.37 -5.13 14.72
CA LEU A 327 23.93 -6.39 14.11
C LEU A 327 23.79 -7.46 15.19
N GLU A 328 22.67 -8.18 15.19
CA GLU A 328 22.44 -9.38 16.00
C GLU A 328 23.08 -10.59 15.29
N THR A 329 24.13 -11.14 15.90
CA THR A 329 24.79 -12.37 15.43
C THR A 329 24.68 -13.47 16.48
N ALA A 330 24.93 -14.73 16.10
CA ALA A 330 24.81 -15.87 17.01
C ALA A 330 25.68 -15.73 18.28
N ASP A 331 26.81 -15.01 18.16
CA ASP A 331 27.78 -14.81 19.24
C ASP A 331 27.59 -13.47 19.98
N GLY A 332 26.55 -12.70 19.65
CA GLY A 332 26.17 -11.45 20.31
C GLY A 332 25.99 -10.27 19.34
N LEU A 333 25.90 -9.06 19.93
CA LEU A 333 25.83 -7.81 19.18
C LEU A 333 27.20 -7.45 18.59
N LYS A 334 27.21 -6.90 17.37
CA LYS A 334 28.40 -6.33 16.70
C LYS A 334 28.11 -4.95 16.14
N VAL A 335 29.11 -4.10 15.98
CA VAL A 335 28.93 -2.80 15.31
C VAL A 335 28.76 -2.99 13.80
N LEU A 336 27.58 -2.64 13.29
CA LEU A 336 27.29 -2.59 11.85
C LEU A 336 27.69 -1.22 11.26
N ASP A 337 27.41 -0.15 12.00
CA ASP A 337 27.74 1.21 11.58
C ASP A 337 27.75 2.19 12.75
N PHE A 338 28.43 3.32 12.57
CA PHE A 338 28.44 4.45 13.49
C PHE A 338 28.44 5.73 12.65
N GLN A 339 27.38 6.53 12.72
CA GLN A 339 27.24 7.78 11.95
C GLN A 339 26.64 8.90 12.81
N SER A 340 26.75 10.15 12.36
CA SER A 340 26.06 11.27 12.99
C SER A 340 24.58 11.30 12.60
N THR A 341 23.68 11.50 13.57
CA THR A 341 22.27 11.90 13.34
C THR A 341 22.12 13.42 13.29
N ASP A 342 23.24 14.16 13.26
CA ASP A 342 23.26 15.59 13.09
C ASP A 342 22.71 15.96 11.71
N SER A 343 21.44 16.37 11.72
CA SER A 343 20.65 16.53 10.49
C SER A 343 21.32 17.44 9.49
N PHE A 344 20.94 17.31 8.22
CA PHE A 344 21.34 18.23 7.16
C PHE A 344 21.25 19.71 7.57
N PHE A 345 20.12 20.12 8.17
CA PHE A 345 19.96 21.50 8.66
C PHE A 345 20.85 21.80 9.86
N SER A 346 21.07 20.85 10.77
CA SER A 346 21.93 21.00 11.95
C SER A 346 23.41 21.20 11.58
N ARG A 347 23.90 20.50 10.54
CA ARG A 347 25.24 20.70 9.97
C ARG A 347 25.37 22.08 9.33
N VAL A 348 24.43 22.45 8.47
CA VAL A 348 24.43 23.74 7.75
C VAL A 348 24.35 24.93 8.73
N ILE A 349 23.34 24.95 9.61
CA ILE A 349 23.12 26.02 10.58
C ILE A 349 24.27 26.08 11.61
N GLY A 350 24.80 24.92 12.02
CA GLY A 350 25.92 24.81 12.94
C GLY A 350 27.29 25.11 12.32
N GLY A 351 27.39 25.50 11.04
CA GLY A 351 28.66 25.80 10.37
C GLY A 351 29.57 24.59 10.16
N ARG A 352 29.03 23.37 10.23
CA ARG A 352 29.74 22.09 10.15
C ARG A 352 29.45 21.30 8.85
N GLY A 353 28.58 21.84 7.99
CA GLY A 353 28.27 21.25 6.68
C GLY A 353 29.42 21.35 5.69
N ASP A 354 29.56 20.31 4.87
CA ASP A 354 30.54 20.28 3.77
C ASP A 354 30.05 21.04 2.52
N THR A 355 30.87 21.09 1.46
CA THR A 355 30.53 21.78 0.21
C THR A 355 29.23 21.26 -0.42
N LEU A 356 28.91 19.97 -0.27
CA LEU A 356 27.69 19.37 -0.79
C LEU A 356 26.49 19.80 0.07
N ASP A 357 26.61 19.80 1.41
CA ASP A 357 25.59 20.36 2.30
C ASP A 357 25.28 21.83 1.95
N MET A 358 26.30 22.65 1.65
CA MET A 358 26.10 24.06 1.30
C MET A 358 25.39 24.25 -0.06
N VAL A 359 25.73 23.44 -1.07
CA VAL A 359 25.03 23.44 -2.37
C VAL A 359 23.57 22.99 -2.21
N LEU A 360 23.34 21.92 -1.43
CA LEU A 360 22.00 21.45 -1.09
C LEU A 360 21.21 22.51 -0.30
N ALA A 361 21.84 23.29 0.57
CA ALA A 361 21.17 24.32 1.35
C ALA A 361 20.64 25.45 0.47
N VAL A 362 21.43 25.91 -0.51
CA VAL A 362 20.98 26.89 -1.51
C VAL A 362 19.83 26.31 -2.35
N PHE A 363 19.92 25.04 -2.76
CA PHE A 363 18.88 24.38 -3.55
C PHE A 363 17.56 24.19 -2.77
N VAL A 364 17.62 23.68 -1.54
CA VAL A 364 16.46 23.50 -0.66
C VAL A 364 15.82 24.84 -0.31
N LEU A 365 16.62 25.88 -0.05
CA LEU A 365 16.11 27.24 0.16
C LEU A 365 15.41 27.79 -1.09
N ALA A 366 15.96 27.57 -2.30
CA ALA A 366 15.34 27.99 -3.54
C ALA A 366 14.00 27.26 -3.79
N LEU A 367 13.93 25.95 -3.53
CA LEU A 367 12.68 25.19 -3.60
C LEU A 367 11.66 25.67 -2.56
N LEU A 368 12.07 25.93 -1.31
CA LEU A 368 11.20 26.44 -0.26
C LEU A 368 10.64 27.82 -0.59
N LEU A 369 11.46 28.73 -1.11
CA LEU A 369 11.03 30.06 -1.57
C LEU A 369 10.09 29.95 -2.78
N GLY A 370 10.36 29.04 -3.72
CA GLY A 370 9.47 28.74 -4.85
C GLY A 370 8.12 28.18 -4.40
N PHE A 371 8.11 27.27 -3.42
CA PHE A 371 6.89 26.72 -2.82
C PHE A 371 6.08 27.78 -2.09
N LEU A 372 6.72 28.60 -1.25
CA LEU A 372 6.06 29.74 -0.61
C LEU A 372 5.48 30.71 -1.64
N TYR A 373 6.21 31.00 -2.73
CA TYR A 373 5.72 31.84 -3.82
C TYR A 373 4.46 31.25 -4.49
N ILE A 374 4.44 29.94 -4.79
CA ILE A 374 3.27 29.25 -5.36
C ILE A 374 2.06 29.38 -4.43
N ILE A 375 2.21 29.03 -3.15
CA ILE A 375 1.13 29.12 -2.15
C ILE A 375 0.64 30.56 -1.99
N VAL A 376 1.55 31.54 -1.82
CA VAL A 376 1.19 32.96 -1.65
C VAL A 376 0.55 33.53 -2.91
N SER A 377 0.96 33.10 -4.10
CA SER A 377 0.34 33.51 -5.38
C SER A 377 -1.13 33.09 -5.42
N TYR A 378 -1.42 31.81 -5.15
CA TYR A 378 -2.80 31.32 -5.11
C TYR A 378 -3.63 31.97 -3.99
N VAL A 379 -3.09 32.10 -2.78
CA VAL A 379 -3.81 32.69 -1.63
C VAL A 379 -4.13 34.17 -1.87
N LYS A 380 -3.25 34.92 -2.55
CA LYS A 380 -3.53 36.29 -3.00
C LYS A 380 -4.61 36.34 -4.08
N GLY A 381 -4.56 35.44 -5.06
CA GLY A 381 -5.57 35.37 -6.13
C GLY A 381 -6.96 34.91 -5.66
N LEU A 382 -7.03 34.23 -4.51
CA LEU A 382 -8.28 33.81 -3.85
C LEU A 382 -8.74 34.78 -2.74
N TRP A 383 -8.01 35.87 -2.51
CA TRP A 383 -8.27 36.82 -1.42
C TRP A 383 -9.64 37.49 -1.57
N GLY A 384 -10.50 37.34 -0.56
CA GLY A 384 -11.90 37.77 -0.60
C GLY A 384 -12.91 36.63 -0.75
N SER A 385 -12.45 35.42 -1.08
CA SER A 385 -13.29 34.20 -1.01
C SER A 385 -13.80 33.96 0.43
N PRO A 386 -15.02 33.41 0.62
CA PRO A 386 -15.55 33.10 1.94
C PRO A 386 -14.68 32.09 2.69
N ARG A 387 -14.63 32.19 4.03
CA ARG A 387 -13.83 31.31 4.91
C ARG A 387 -14.10 29.82 4.70
N GLU A 388 -15.29 29.47 4.24
CA GLU A 388 -15.71 28.11 3.90
C GLU A 388 -14.80 27.47 2.83
N LEU A 389 -14.17 28.24 1.93
CA LEU A 389 -13.15 27.75 1.00
C LEU A 389 -11.85 27.34 1.72
N TYR A 390 -11.38 28.16 2.65
CA TYR A 390 -10.14 27.90 3.39
C TYR A 390 -10.32 26.76 4.39
N ILE A 391 -11.51 26.64 5.00
CA ILE A 391 -11.90 25.46 5.78
C ILE A 391 -11.89 24.22 4.86
N LEU A 392 -12.52 24.30 3.68
CA LEU A 392 -12.54 23.19 2.72
C LEU A 392 -11.10 22.75 2.35
N PHE A 393 -10.17 23.66 2.07
CA PHE A 393 -8.76 23.31 1.83
C PHE A 393 -8.10 22.64 3.05
N PHE A 394 -8.35 23.14 4.26
CA PHE A 394 -7.87 22.50 5.49
C PHE A 394 -8.39 21.06 5.64
N THR A 395 -9.70 20.82 5.45
CA THR A 395 -10.29 19.47 5.52
C THR A 395 -9.65 18.48 4.55
N LYS A 396 -9.23 18.94 3.36
CA LYS A 396 -8.53 18.07 2.40
C LYS A 396 -7.08 17.84 2.79
N LEU A 397 -6.36 18.86 3.26
CA LEU A 397 -4.96 18.69 3.66
C LEU A 397 -4.82 17.69 4.82
N THR A 398 -5.68 17.77 5.83
CA THR A 398 -5.73 16.82 6.94
C THR A 398 -6.12 15.42 6.46
N GLU A 399 -7.19 15.29 5.66
CA GLU A 399 -7.65 13.99 5.19
C GLU A 399 -6.67 13.30 4.25
N TYR A 400 -6.04 14.00 3.29
CA TYR A 400 -5.00 13.41 2.45
C TYR A 400 -3.74 13.04 3.24
N SER A 401 -3.48 13.68 4.39
CA SER A 401 -2.40 13.26 5.31
C SER A 401 -2.75 11.97 6.05
N ALA A 402 -3.94 11.90 6.67
CA ALA A 402 -4.41 10.71 7.37
C ALA A 402 -4.62 9.51 6.42
N TYR A 403 -5.20 9.76 5.23
CA TYR A 403 -5.37 8.76 4.20
C TYR A 403 -4.03 8.34 3.58
N GLY A 404 -3.07 9.25 3.38
CA GLY A 404 -1.74 8.92 2.85
C GLY A 404 -0.98 7.94 3.74
N ALA A 405 -1.03 8.12 5.06
CA ALA A 405 -0.47 7.17 6.03
C ALA A 405 -1.21 5.81 6.00
N ALA A 406 -2.54 5.82 6.07
CA ALA A 406 -3.37 4.62 6.01
C ALA A 406 -3.19 3.83 4.70
N GLN A 407 -3.03 4.52 3.57
CA GLN A 407 -2.91 3.93 2.24
C GLN A 407 -1.63 3.09 2.07
N LEU A 408 -0.53 3.48 2.70
CA LEU A 408 0.71 2.71 2.77
C LEU A 408 0.63 1.57 3.81
N THR A 409 -0.29 1.68 4.77
CA THR A 409 -0.46 0.78 5.92
C THR A 409 -1.38 -0.41 5.62
N PHE A 410 -2.41 -0.27 4.77
CA PHE A 410 -3.45 -1.29 4.56
C PHE A 410 -2.90 -2.70 4.32
N MET A 411 -1.88 -2.86 3.46
CA MET A 411 -1.32 -4.19 3.15
C MET A 411 -0.60 -4.84 4.34
N PHE A 412 -0.08 -4.05 5.29
CA PHE A 412 0.47 -4.60 6.53
C PHE A 412 -0.66 -4.95 7.48
N TYR A 413 -1.53 -4.00 7.82
CA TYR A 413 -2.64 -4.23 8.75
C TYR A 413 -3.52 -5.44 8.38
N LEU A 414 -3.83 -5.63 7.10
CA LEU A 414 -4.58 -6.80 6.62
C LEU A 414 -3.85 -8.14 6.84
N ARG A 415 -2.51 -8.15 6.93
CA ARG A 415 -1.69 -9.34 7.20
C ARG A 415 -1.31 -9.46 8.68
N GLU A 416 -0.58 -8.47 9.19
CA GLU A 416 0.07 -8.51 10.51
C GLU A 416 -0.93 -8.31 11.67
N ASP A 417 -2.12 -7.76 11.43
CA ASP A 417 -3.18 -7.60 12.46
C ASP A 417 -4.43 -8.44 12.19
N LEU A 418 -4.80 -8.69 10.91
CA LEU A 418 -5.98 -9.48 10.54
C LEU A 418 -5.67 -10.88 9.95
N GLY A 419 -4.40 -11.28 9.89
CA GLY A 419 -3.97 -12.65 9.55
C GLY A 419 -4.12 -13.09 8.09
N LEU A 420 -4.39 -12.18 7.13
CA LEU A 420 -4.47 -12.55 5.70
C LEU A 420 -3.07 -12.78 5.09
N GLY A 421 -2.99 -13.63 4.05
CA GLY A 421 -1.80 -13.70 3.18
C GLY A 421 -1.76 -12.54 2.16
N ASP A 422 -0.63 -12.33 1.48
CA ASP A 422 -0.46 -11.26 0.47
C ASP A 422 -1.58 -11.23 -0.59
N LEU A 423 -1.97 -12.39 -1.13
CA LEU A 423 -3.08 -12.51 -2.08
C LEU A 423 -4.43 -12.14 -1.44
N GLY A 424 -4.67 -12.51 -0.19
CA GLY A 424 -5.89 -12.19 0.55
C GLY A 424 -5.98 -10.69 0.84
N ALA A 425 -4.94 -10.10 1.42
CA ALA A 425 -4.84 -8.67 1.68
C ALA A 425 -4.98 -7.83 0.40
N GLY A 426 -4.27 -8.22 -0.67
CA GLY A 426 -4.37 -7.57 -1.98
C GLY A 426 -5.79 -7.63 -2.55
N THR A 427 -6.42 -8.81 -2.55
CA THR A 427 -7.79 -9.03 -3.07
C THR A 427 -8.84 -8.29 -2.25
N TYR A 428 -8.70 -8.28 -0.92
CA TYR A 428 -9.55 -7.50 -0.01
C TYR A 428 -9.44 -6.00 -0.32
N TYR A 429 -8.22 -5.46 -0.36
CA TYR A 429 -7.97 -4.05 -0.66
C TYR A 429 -8.54 -3.63 -2.02
N SER A 430 -8.36 -4.43 -3.08
CA SER A 430 -8.97 -4.14 -4.39
C SER A 430 -10.49 -4.14 -4.35
N THR A 431 -11.11 -5.09 -3.65
CA THR A 431 -12.57 -5.21 -3.56
C THR A 431 -13.14 -3.99 -2.85
N TRP A 432 -12.58 -3.63 -1.69
CA TRP A 432 -12.92 -2.43 -0.96
C TRP A 432 -12.71 -1.16 -1.82
N SER A 433 -11.52 -0.96 -2.39
CA SER A 433 -11.19 0.24 -3.17
C SER A 433 -12.04 0.38 -4.44
N THR A 434 -12.56 -0.74 -4.96
CA THR A 434 -13.52 -0.78 -6.08
C THR A 434 -14.92 -0.31 -5.62
N VAL A 435 -15.41 -0.80 -4.47
CA VAL A 435 -16.66 -0.31 -3.84
C VAL A 435 -16.58 1.19 -3.54
N VAL A 436 -15.47 1.68 -2.96
CA VAL A 436 -15.22 3.12 -2.72
C VAL A 436 -15.33 3.95 -4.01
N THR A 437 -14.83 3.41 -5.12
CA THR A 437 -14.90 4.09 -6.43
C THR A 437 -16.34 4.19 -6.94
N ALA A 438 -17.16 3.15 -6.72
CA ALA A 438 -18.59 3.19 -7.05
C ALA A 438 -19.37 4.18 -6.15
N VAL A 439 -19.09 4.21 -4.84
CA VAL A 439 -19.73 5.17 -3.90
C VAL A 439 -19.42 6.63 -4.31
N THR A 440 -18.17 6.90 -4.71
CA THR A 440 -17.73 8.23 -5.17
C THR A 440 -18.61 8.80 -6.29
N MET A 441 -19.14 7.95 -7.18
CA MET A 441 -19.98 8.38 -8.30
C MET A 441 -21.34 8.95 -7.83
N VAL A 442 -21.87 8.49 -6.70
CA VAL A 442 -23.20 8.89 -6.18
C VAL A 442 -23.10 10.09 -5.24
N VAL A 443 -21.97 10.25 -4.53
CA VAL A 443 -21.71 11.32 -3.55
C VAL A 443 -22.03 12.73 -4.08
N GLY A 444 -21.74 13.03 -5.35
CA GLY A 444 -22.01 14.35 -5.93
C GLY A 444 -23.48 14.76 -5.80
N ALA A 445 -24.40 13.88 -6.21
CA ALA A 445 -25.83 14.12 -6.13
C ALA A 445 -26.36 14.21 -4.68
N ILE A 446 -25.67 13.60 -3.70
CA ILE A 446 -25.97 13.80 -2.28
C ILE A 446 -25.56 15.21 -1.85
N CYS A 447 -24.35 15.63 -2.23
CA CYS A 447 -23.81 16.96 -1.91
C CYS A 447 -24.69 18.09 -2.45
N ASP A 448 -25.26 17.91 -3.64
CA ASP A 448 -26.12 18.91 -4.28
C ASP A 448 -27.45 19.10 -3.53
N THR A 449 -27.97 18.07 -2.84
CA THR A 449 -29.27 18.15 -2.14
C THR A 449 -29.20 18.38 -0.64
N ILE A 450 -28.19 17.86 0.07
CA ILE A 450 -28.00 18.12 1.51
C ILE A 450 -26.99 19.25 1.80
N GLY A 451 -26.23 19.66 0.79
CA GLY A 451 -25.23 20.72 0.86
C GLY A 451 -23.85 20.27 1.32
N VAL A 452 -22.83 21.04 0.93
CA VAL A 452 -21.40 20.80 1.18
C VAL A 452 -21.14 20.46 2.66
N LYS A 453 -21.55 21.32 3.60
CA LYS A 453 -21.26 21.15 5.03
C LYS A 453 -21.84 19.85 5.60
N LYS A 454 -23.13 19.55 5.37
CA LYS A 454 -23.76 18.33 5.91
C LYS A 454 -23.10 17.08 5.35
N THR A 455 -22.70 17.10 4.08
CA THR A 455 -21.97 15.99 3.44
C THR A 455 -20.58 15.81 4.04
N LEU A 456 -19.83 16.90 4.28
CA LEU A 456 -18.54 16.84 4.99
C LEU A 456 -18.69 16.32 6.43
N LEU A 457 -19.72 16.74 7.18
CA LEU A 457 -19.97 16.23 8.53
C LEU A 457 -20.22 14.72 8.56
N ILE A 458 -21.04 14.20 7.63
CA ILE A 458 -21.28 12.76 7.50
C ILE A 458 -19.97 12.02 7.20
N GLY A 459 -19.16 12.55 6.26
CA GLY A 459 -17.86 11.99 5.94
C GLY A 459 -16.92 11.96 7.14
N SER A 460 -16.69 13.10 7.80
CA SER A 460 -15.78 13.25 8.93
C SER A 460 -16.19 12.37 10.12
N VAL A 461 -17.49 12.22 10.42
CA VAL A 461 -17.97 11.28 11.45
C VAL A 461 -17.69 9.82 11.08
N LEU A 462 -17.93 9.40 9.83
CA LEU A 462 -17.62 8.03 9.38
C LEU A 462 -16.11 7.73 9.38
N LEU A 463 -15.29 8.72 9.04
CA LEU A 463 -13.82 8.65 9.12
C LEU A 463 -13.34 8.49 10.56
N LEU A 464 -13.92 9.22 11.51
CA LEU A 464 -13.59 9.11 12.93
C LEU A 464 -14.06 7.77 13.53
N ILE A 465 -15.23 7.26 13.16
CA ILE A 465 -15.68 5.90 13.56
C ILE A 465 -14.67 4.85 13.08
N SER A 466 -14.27 4.90 11.81
CA SER A 466 -13.25 4.01 11.25
C SER A 466 -11.94 4.07 12.03
N ARG A 467 -11.44 5.28 12.31
CA ARG A 467 -10.13 5.50 12.93
C ARG A 467 -10.13 5.29 14.46
N VAL A 468 -11.30 5.08 15.06
CA VAL A 468 -11.45 4.49 16.40
C VAL A 468 -11.52 2.96 16.31
N VAL A 469 -12.24 2.38 15.37
CA VAL A 469 -12.44 0.92 15.32
C VAL A 469 -11.18 0.15 14.87
N MET A 470 -10.47 0.64 13.85
CA MET A 470 -9.36 -0.11 13.26
C MET A 470 -8.16 -0.32 14.21
N PRO A 471 -7.80 0.61 15.10
CA PRO A 471 -6.78 0.36 16.12
C PRO A 471 -7.16 -0.72 17.14
N PHE A 472 -8.41 -0.75 17.62
CA PHE A 472 -8.86 -1.61 18.72
C PHE A 472 -9.64 -2.85 18.24
N SER A 473 -9.30 -3.41 17.07
CA SER A 473 -9.96 -4.62 16.57
C SER A 473 -9.09 -5.43 15.60
N ASP A 474 -8.94 -6.71 15.95
CA ASP A 474 -8.37 -7.81 15.15
C ASP A 474 -9.44 -8.53 14.28
N ASN A 475 -10.71 -8.40 14.66
CA ASN A 475 -11.80 -9.12 14.02
C ASN A 475 -12.13 -8.54 12.64
N LEU A 476 -11.76 -9.28 11.59
CA LEU A 476 -11.96 -8.92 10.18
C LEU A 476 -13.40 -8.46 9.85
N TRP A 477 -14.44 -9.01 10.48
CA TRP A 477 -15.84 -8.60 10.21
C TRP A 477 -16.18 -7.26 10.86
N VAL A 478 -15.78 -7.04 12.12
CA VAL A 478 -15.93 -5.74 12.81
C VAL A 478 -15.15 -4.66 12.05
N VAL A 479 -13.90 -4.96 11.71
CA VAL A 479 -13.00 -4.10 10.93
C VAL A 479 -13.53 -3.83 9.52
N THR A 480 -14.23 -4.78 8.88
CA THR A 480 -14.89 -4.55 7.58
C THR A 480 -16.09 -3.60 7.73
N LEU A 481 -17.01 -3.91 8.65
CA LEU A 481 -18.30 -3.24 8.77
C LEU A 481 -18.20 -1.83 9.39
N LEU A 482 -17.29 -1.64 10.34
CA LEU A 482 -17.15 -0.39 11.11
C LEU A 482 -15.80 0.31 10.90
N GLY A 483 -14.80 -0.38 10.37
CA GLY A 483 -13.53 0.20 9.91
C GLY A 483 -13.59 0.60 8.42
N PHE A 484 -13.37 -0.37 7.53
CA PHE A 484 -13.20 -0.16 6.10
C PHE A 484 -14.44 0.45 5.40
N ILE A 485 -15.67 0.02 5.70
CA ILE A 485 -16.87 0.58 5.02
C ILE A 485 -17.07 2.07 5.38
N PRO A 486 -17.04 2.50 6.65
CA PRO A 486 -17.08 3.92 7.02
C PRO A 486 -15.90 4.72 6.46
N LEU A 487 -14.67 4.19 6.50
CA LEU A 487 -13.49 4.79 5.86
C LEU A 487 -13.76 5.04 4.37
N GLY A 488 -14.28 4.03 3.69
CA GLY A 488 -14.55 4.06 2.26
C GLY A 488 -15.59 5.09 1.85
N ILE A 489 -16.69 5.19 2.59
CA ILE A 489 -17.73 6.20 2.36
C ILE A 489 -17.19 7.61 2.69
N GLY A 490 -16.44 7.75 3.79
CA GLY A 490 -15.82 9.01 4.20
C GLY A 490 -14.81 9.53 3.18
N VAL A 491 -13.93 8.66 2.66
CA VAL A 491 -12.96 8.98 1.60
C VAL A 491 -13.67 9.27 0.28
N ALA A 492 -14.69 8.50 -0.10
CA ALA A 492 -15.51 8.77 -1.30
C ALA A 492 -16.21 10.13 -1.24
N ILE A 493 -16.60 10.60 -0.04
CA ILE A 493 -17.14 11.94 0.19
C ILE A 493 -16.13 13.06 -0.13
N THR A 494 -14.82 12.82 -0.01
CA THR A 494 -13.82 13.89 -0.09
C THR A 494 -13.77 14.62 -1.43
N GLY A 495 -13.81 13.87 -2.54
CA GLY A 495 -13.49 14.35 -3.89
C GLY A 495 -14.62 15.15 -4.56
N PRO A 496 -15.84 14.62 -4.70
CA PRO A 496 -16.92 15.34 -5.39
C PRO A 496 -17.34 16.61 -4.64
N VAL A 497 -17.41 16.53 -3.30
CA VAL A 497 -17.79 17.66 -2.43
C VAL A 497 -16.80 18.82 -2.52
N LEU A 498 -15.53 18.53 -2.76
CA LEU A 498 -14.51 19.54 -3.03
C LEU A 498 -14.76 20.29 -4.34
N SER A 499 -15.05 19.57 -5.43
CA SER A 499 -15.31 20.18 -6.74
C SER A 499 -16.57 21.05 -6.75
N VAL A 500 -17.60 20.66 -6.00
CA VAL A 500 -18.79 21.49 -5.73
C VAL A 500 -18.42 22.69 -4.85
N GLY A 501 -17.67 22.45 -3.77
CA GLY A 501 -17.28 23.48 -2.80
C GLY A 501 -16.39 24.58 -3.39
N ILE A 502 -15.39 24.26 -4.21
CA ILE A 502 -14.56 25.27 -4.90
C ILE A 502 -15.47 26.14 -5.77
N LYS A 503 -16.26 25.54 -6.68
CA LYS A 503 -17.17 26.27 -7.58
C LYS A 503 -18.18 27.15 -6.84
N ARG A 504 -18.64 26.74 -5.65
CA ARG A 504 -19.59 27.49 -4.81
C ARG A 504 -18.92 28.57 -3.95
N PHE A 505 -17.62 28.48 -3.69
CA PHE A 505 -16.88 29.37 -2.80
C PHE A 505 -15.80 30.20 -3.52
N THR A 506 -15.80 30.25 -4.86
CA THR A 506 -15.00 31.17 -5.67
C THR A 506 -15.88 31.85 -6.72
N THR A 507 -15.39 32.95 -7.31
CA THR A 507 -15.89 33.44 -8.60
C THR A 507 -15.56 32.46 -9.74
N ILE A 508 -16.11 32.70 -10.93
CA ILE A 508 -15.82 31.91 -12.15
C ILE A 508 -14.31 31.98 -12.46
N GLU A 509 -13.71 33.17 -12.40
CA GLU A 509 -12.27 33.36 -12.59
C GLU A 509 -11.44 32.72 -11.46
N GLY A 510 -11.90 32.85 -10.21
CA GLY A 510 -11.24 32.31 -9.03
C GLY A 510 -11.21 30.78 -8.97
N ALA A 511 -12.14 30.09 -9.64
CA ALA A 511 -12.24 28.62 -9.61
C ALA A 511 -10.95 27.94 -10.09
N ALA A 512 -10.31 28.45 -11.15
CA ALA A 512 -9.06 27.90 -11.67
C ALA A 512 -7.90 27.99 -10.64
N LEU A 513 -7.84 29.09 -9.89
CA LEU A 513 -6.87 29.29 -8.81
C LEU A 513 -7.19 28.38 -7.61
N GLY A 514 -8.48 28.16 -7.33
CA GLY A 514 -8.96 27.24 -6.29
C GLY A 514 -8.57 25.79 -6.55
N PHE A 515 -8.76 25.30 -7.79
CA PHE A 515 -8.30 23.97 -8.19
C PHE A 515 -6.76 23.85 -8.20
N GLY A 516 -6.04 24.91 -8.58
CA GLY A 516 -4.57 24.96 -8.52
C GLY A 516 -4.04 24.81 -7.10
N LEU A 517 -4.52 25.65 -6.16
CA LEU A 517 -4.12 25.57 -4.74
C LEU A 517 -4.49 24.22 -4.13
N PHE A 518 -5.69 23.71 -4.43
CA PHE A 518 -6.08 22.37 -4.01
C PHE A 518 -5.08 21.31 -4.46
N TYR A 519 -4.69 21.29 -5.74
CA TYR A 519 -3.78 20.29 -6.28
C TYR A 519 -2.41 20.35 -5.59
N THR A 520 -1.89 21.55 -5.29
CA THR A 520 -0.69 21.71 -4.46
C THR A 520 -0.89 21.12 -3.06
N LEU A 521 -1.96 21.49 -2.34
CA LEU A 521 -2.22 21.03 -0.97
C LEU A 521 -2.50 19.52 -0.88
N MET A 522 -3.13 18.92 -1.89
CA MET A 522 -3.32 17.47 -1.99
C MET A 522 -1.98 16.74 -2.01
N ASN A 523 -1.03 17.19 -2.84
CA ASN A 523 0.31 16.61 -2.91
C ASN A 523 1.09 16.79 -1.61
N VAL A 524 0.96 17.95 -0.94
CA VAL A 524 1.53 18.14 0.41
C VAL A 524 0.92 17.16 1.42
N GLY A 525 -0.40 16.92 1.36
CA GLY A 525 -1.07 15.93 2.21
C GLY A 525 -0.49 14.52 2.04
N TRP A 526 -0.35 14.04 0.80
CA TRP A 526 0.29 12.75 0.52
C TRP A 526 1.72 12.66 1.06
N ALA A 527 2.54 13.69 0.87
CA ALA A 527 3.90 13.74 1.40
C ALA A 527 3.95 13.74 2.94
N VAL A 528 3.02 14.44 3.61
CA VAL A 528 2.89 14.42 5.07
C VAL A 528 2.46 13.02 5.55
N GLY A 529 1.48 12.39 4.90
CA GLY A 529 1.04 11.02 5.22
C GLY A 529 2.15 9.99 5.07
N ALA A 530 2.93 10.07 3.98
CA ALA A 530 4.08 9.21 3.75
C ALA A 530 5.23 9.45 4.75
N LYS A 531 5.41 10.69 5.23
CA LYS A 531 6.39 10.99 6.29
C LYS A 531 5.92 10.50 7.65
N ILE A 532 4.62 10.55 7.95
CA ILE A 532 4.03 9.94 9.17
C ILE A 532 4.26 8.43 9.17
N PHE A 533 3.96 7.75 8.05
CA PHE A 533 4.18 6.30 7.88
C PHE A 533 5.60 5.86 8.26
N ASP A 534 6.61 6.51 7.67
CA ASP A 534 8.01 6.20 7.99
C ASP A 534 8.41 6.63 9.40
N VAL A 535 7.96 7.79 9.91
CA VAL A 535 8.33 8.27 11.27
C VAL A 535 7.81 7.36 12.38
N VAL A 536 6.59 6.82 12.24
CA VAL A 536 6.03 5.87 13.23
C VAL A 536 6.80 4.55 13.19
N ARG A 537 7.04 4.00 11.99
CA ARG A 537 7.87 2.80 11.81
C ARG A 537 9.29 2.94 12.35
N ILE A 538 9.94 4.09 12.16
CA ILE A 538 11.28 4.34 12.71
C ILE A 538 11.29 4.44 14.25
N ARG A 539 10.18 4.84 14.88
CA ARG A 539 10.09 4.92 16.35
C ARG A 539 9.69 3.61 17.02
N MET A 540 8.81 2.83 16.39
CA MET A 540 8.29 1.59 16.96
C MET A 540 8.99 0.33 16.41
N GLY A 541 9.49 0.37 15.18
CA GLY A 541 9.85 -0.80 14.37
C GLY A 541 8.62 -1.41 13.69
N GLU A 542 8.82 -2.16 12.60
CA GLU A 542 7.73 -2.83 11.88
C GLU A 542 6.98 -3.87 12.72
N MET A 543 7.68 -4.49 13.69
CA MET A 543 7.10 -5.44 14.66
C MET A 543 6.83 -4.79 16.03
N GLY A 544 6.78 -3.45 16.08
CA GLY A 544 6.60 -2.70 17.30
C GLY A 544 5.16 -2.68 17.82
N SER A 545 5.03 -2.46 19.12
CA SER A 545 3.74 -2.23 19.78
C SER A 545 3.84 -1.16 20.88
N VAL A 546 2.69 -0.67 21.34
CA VAL A 546 2.57 0.27 22.46
C VAL A 546 1.30 0.01 23.25
N ASP A 547 1.40 -0.03 24.59
CA ASP A 547 0.22 -0.16 25.45
C ASP A 547 -0.54 1.17 25.51
N PHE A 548 -1.83 1.14 25.17
CA PHE A 548 -2.70 2.31 25.14
C PHE A 548 -4.12 1.97 25.60
N LEU A 549 -4.62 2.69 26.60
CA LEU A 549 -5.93 2.50 27.26
C LEU A 549 -6.20 1.11 27.89
N GLY A 550 -5.26 0.17 27.81
CA GLY A 550 -5.38 -1.19 28.34
C GLY A 550 -5.13 -2.28 27.30
N ASP A 551 -5.13 -1.92 26.01
CA ASP A 551 -4.80 -2.78 24.89
C ASP A 551 -3.36 -2.53 24.40
N THR A 552 -2.70 -3.56 23.86
CA THR A 552 -1.36 -3.45 23.26
C THR A 552 -1.51 -3.27 21.75
N LEU A 553 -1.30 -2.05 21.25
CA LEU A 553 -1.53 -1.68 19.84
C LEU A 553 -0.28 -1.89 18.99
N SER A 554 -0.43 -2.48 17.79
CA SER A 554 0.66 -2.61 16.82
C SER A 554 1.05 -1.28 16.16
N THR A 555 2.26 -1.21 15.57
CA THR A 555 2.72 -0.09 14.75
C THR A 555 1.72 0.29 13.64
N TRP A 556 1.01 -0.69 13.06
CA TRP A 556 0.05 -0.47 11.97
C TRP A 556 -1.30 0.01 12.50
N GLN A 557 -1.77 -0.52 13.63
CA GLN A 557 -2.95 -0.02 14.37
C GLN A 557 -2.73 1.45 14.81
N VAL A 558 -1.55 1.79 15.34
CA VAL A 558 -1.18 3.16 15.71
C VAL A 558 -1.23 4.12 14.52
N LEU A 559 -0.86 3.67 13.31
CA LEU A 559 -0.94 4.49 12.09
C LEU A 559 -2.38 4.87 11.71
N PHE A 560 -3.37 3.99 11.95
CA PHE A 560 -4.79 4.35 11.84
C PHE A 560 -5.23 5.30 12.98
N GLY A 561 -4.78 5.05 14.21
CA GLY A 561 -5.10 5.87 15.38
C GLY A 561 -4.59 7.32 15.27
N ILE A 562 -3.41 7.54 14.69
CA ILE A 562 -2.90 8.88 14.38
C ILE A 562 -3.84 9.64 13.42
N GLY A 563 -4.49 8.93 12.50
CA GLY A 563 -5.52 9.51 11.63
C GLY A 563 -6.70 10.10 12.40
N PHE A 564 -7.11 9.52 13.54
CA PHE A 564 -8.18 10.08 14.38
C PHE A 564 -7.81 11.48 14.89
N PHE A 565 -6.58 11.65 15.40
CA PHE A 565 -6.09 12.93 15.90
C PHE A 565 -5.89 13.98 14.79
N ILE A 566 -5.60 13.55 13.55
CA ILE A 566 -5.53 14.44 12.38
C ILE A 566 -6.92 14.91 11.95
N ASN A 567 -7.96 14.07 12.08
CA ASN A 567 -9.33 14.42 11.67
C ASN A 567 -10.21 15.05 12.77
N LEU A 568 -9.83 14.98 14.04
CA LEU A 568 -10.57 15.66 15.10
C LEU A 568 -10.59 17.21 14.89
N PRO A 569 -9.49 17.88 14.49
CA PRO A 569 -9.53 19.28 14.05
C PRO A 569 -10.35 19.54 12.79
N ASP A 570 -10.41 18.58 11.86
CA ASP A 570 -11.23 18.66 10.64
C ASP A 570 -12.73 18.75 10.98
N LEU A 571 -13.24 17.84 11.83
CA LEU A 571 -14.62 17.89 12.31
C LEU A 571 -14.96 19.25 12.94
N LEU A 572 -14.08 19.77 13.80
CA LEU A 572 -14.25 21.07 14.45
C LEU A 572 -14.27 22.23 13.44
N ALA A 573 -13.44 22.17 12.39
CA ALA A 573 -13.43 23.15 11.32
C ALA A 573 -14.71 23.09 10.47
N ILE A 574 -15.21 21.89 10.12
CA ILE A 574 -16.46 21.70 9.37
C ILE A 574 -17.66 22.23 10.18
N LEU A 575 -17.71 21.99 11.49
CA LEU A 575 -18.76 22.53 12.37
C LEU A 575 -18.82 24.07 12.31
N TRP A 576 -17.67 24.73 12.12
CA TRP A 576 -17.58 26.19 11.98
C TRP A 576 -17.98 26.72 10.59
N MET A 577 -18.13 25.88 9.56
CA MET A 577 -18.66 26.32 8.27
C MET A 577 -20.09 26.86 8.40
N ARG A 578 -20.43 27.90 7.64
CA ARG A 578 -21.79 28.42 7.57
C ARG A 578 -22.57 27.70 6.46
N ASP A 579 -23.76 27.23 6.78
CA ASP A 579 -24.67 26.60 5.82
C ASP A 579 -25.13 27.60 4.74
N GLY A 580 -25.38 27.09 3.53
CA GLY A 580 -25.97 27.82 2.40
C GLY A 580 -25.10 28.89 1.72
N VAL A 581 -23.93 29.26 2.27
CA VAL A 581 -23.02 30.28 1.71
C VAL A 581 -22.68 30.01 0.24
N GLU A 582 -22.53 31.10 -0.53
CA GLU A 582 -22.14 31.07 -1.93
C GLU A 582 -21.31 32.33 -2.27
N MET A 583 -20.31 32.20 -3.15
CA MET A 583 -19.56 33.31 -3.70
C MET A 583 -20.13 33.69 -5.06
N THR A 584 -20.40 34.97 -5.26
CA THR A 584 -20.88 35.52 -6.54
C THR A 584 -19.89 36.56 -7.06
N GLU A 585 -20.01 36.94 -8.33
CA GLU A 585 -19.25 38.06 -8.92
C GLU A 585 -19.54 39.44 -8.26
N HIS A 586 -20.50 39.50 -7.34
CA HIS A 586 -20.83 40.67 -6.52
C HIS A 586 -20.50 40.47 -5.03
N GLY A 587 -19.77 39.41 -4.69
CA GLY A 587 -19.33 39.07 -3.33
C GLY A 587 -20.09 37.89 -2.72
N VAL A 588 -19.90 37.69 -1.41
CA VAL A 588 -20.44 36.54 -0.67
C VAL A 588 -21.94 36.71 -0.41
N LYS A 589 -22.77 35.84 -1.00
CA LYS A 589 -24.19 35.70 -0.65
C LYS A 589 -24.31 34.84 0.61
N PHE A 590 -25.12 35.32 1.56
CA PHE A 590 -25.63 34.51 2.68
C PHE A 590 -27.05 34.05 2.38
N PRO A 591 -27.46 32.83 2.78
CA PRO A 591 -28.83 32.39 2.61
C PRO A 591 -29.76 33.28 3.42
N ASP A 592 -30.82 33.73 2.76
CA ASP A 592 -31.76 34.70 3.29
C ASP A 592 -32.51 34.15 4.51
N LYS A 593 -33.07 35.02 5.35
CA LYS A 593 -33.74 34.60 6.59
C LYS A 593 -35.00 33.76 6.32
N LYS A 594 -35.55 33.84 5.11
CA LYS A 594 -36.58 32.91 4.57
C LYS A 594 -35.99 31.66 3.91
N GLU A 595 -34.85 31.74 3.21
CA GLU A 595 -34.17 30.56 2.63
C GLU A 595 -33.64 29.61 3.72
N ARG A 596 -33.38 30.11 4.95
CA ARG A 596 -33.16 29.28 6.14
C ARG A 596 -34.37 28.39 6.49
N GLY A 597 -35.57 28.78 6.06
CA GLY A 597 -36.80 27.99 6.11
C GLY A 597 -36.97 27.10 4.88
N TYR A 598 -36.00 26.22 4.59
CA TYR A 598 -36.19 25.11 3.62
C TYR A 598 -36.97 23.92 4.23
N GLU A 599 -37.60 24.18 5.37
CA GLU A 599 -38.62 23.41 6.07
C GLU A 599 -39.79 24.37 6.30
N ALA A 600 -41.02 23.87 6.16
CA ALA A 600 -42.29 24.63 6.17
C ALA A 600 -42.55 25.59 4.99
N ASP A 601 -42.53 25.05 3.76
CA ASP A 601 -43.77 25.03 2.95
C ASP A 601 -43.71 23.97 1.82
N GLY A 602 -44.82 23.25 1.60
CA GLY A 602 -45.12 22.55 0.33
C GLY A 602 -44.51 21.16 0.01
N ALA A 603 -43.67 20.54 0.86
CA ALA A 603 -43.08 19.22 0.56
C ALA A 603 -42.98 18.28 1.77
N GLU A 604 -43.90 17.30 1.83
CA GLU A 604 -43.96 16.24 2.86
C GLU A 604 -42.74 15.30 2.79
N GLY A 605 -42.10 15.06 3.95
CA GLY A 605 -41.05 14.05 4.10
C GLY A 605 -39.90 14.47 5.01
N SER A 606 -39.44 13.54 5.83
CA SER A 606 -38.29 13.72 6.74
C SER A 606 -36.97 13.91 5.99
N MET A 607 -35.95 14.43 6.68
CA MET A 607 -34.59 14.55 6.12
C MET A 607 -34.05 13.20 5.60
N TRP A 608 -34.39 12.07 6.24
CA TRP A 608 -34.05 10.74 5.75
C TRP A 608 -34.72 10.42 4.41
N GLN A 609 -36.03 10.68 4.29
CA GLN A 609 -36.77 10.47 3.04
C GLN A 609 -36.26 11.37 1.91
N ARG A 610 -35.86 12.62 2.22
CA ARG A 610 -35.20 13.54 1.26
C ARG A 610 -33.83 13.02 0.82
N SER A 611 -33.00 12.51 1.73
CA SER A 611 -31.71 11.88 1.38
C SER A 611 -31.88 10.61 0.55
N VAL A 612 -32.84 9.75 0.90
CA VAL A 612 -33.14 8.51 0.16
C VAL A 612 -33.73 8.80 -1.22
N SER A 613 -34.60 9.82 -1.37
CA SER A 613 -35.09 10.22 -2.68
C SER A 613 -33.99 10.84 -3.55
N SER A 614 -33.07 11.60 -2.94
CA SER A 614 -31.88 12.16 -3.61
C SER A 614 -30.89 11.08 -4.07
N LEU A 615 -30.63 10.08 -3.22
CA LEU A 615 -29.87 8.88 -3.58
C LEU A 615 -30.53 8.14 -4.74
N ARG A 616 -31.85 7.92 -4.66
CA ARG A 616 -32.61 7.26 -5.73
C ARG A 616 -32.58 8.05 -7.04
N SER A 617 -32.76 9.37 -7.00
CA SER A 617 -32.70 10.21 -8.21
C SER A 617 -31.28 10.34 -8.76
N GLY A 618 -30.27 10.37 -7.89
CA GLY A 618 -28.85 10.36 -8.29
C GLY A 618 -28.46 9.04 -8.97
N VAL A 619 -28.85 7.90 -8.39
CA VAL A 619 -28.61 6.57 -8.99
C VAL A 619 -29.42 6.38 -10.28
N VAL A 620 -30.73 6.66 -10.29
CA VAL A 620 -31.56 6.56 -11.50
C VAL A 620 -31.11 7.54 -12.58
N GLY A 621 -30.72 8.76 -12.20
CA GLY A 621 -30.12 9.75 -13.10
C GLY A 621 -28.80 9.26 -13.68
N SER A 622 -27.92 8.68 -12.86
CA SER A 622 -26.66 8.09 -13.31
C SER A 622 -26.88 6.90 -14.25
N VAL A 623 -27.82 6.00 -13.95
CA VAL A 623 -28.18 4.85 -14.80
C VAL A 623 -28.81 5.32 -16.11
N LYS A 624 -29.68 6.35 -16.09
CA LYS A 624 -30.25 6.93 -17.30
C LYS A 624 -29.17 7.61 -18.16
N LEU A 625 -28.30 8.43 -17.56
CA LEU A 625 -27.15 9.04 -18.24
C LEU A 625 -26.19 7.97 -18.77
N PHE A 626 -26.05 6.84 -18.09
CA PHE A 626 -25.29 5.70 -18.60
C PHE A 626 -25.95 5.19 -19.89
N GLY A 627 -27.24 4.85 -19.88
CA GLY A 627 -27.99 4.39 -21.07
C GLY A 627 -27.97 5.39 -22.23
N ASP A 628 -28.28 6.66 -21.95
CA ASP A 628 -28.33 7.77 -22.92
C ASP A 628 -26.96 8.10 -23.56
N ASN A 629 -25.85 7.63 -22.95
CA ASN A 629 -24.50 7.70 -23.51
C ASN A 629 -24.02 6.35 -24.09
N PHE A 630 -24.43 5.20 -23.54
CA PHE A 630 -24.04 3.85 -23.98
C PHE A 630 -24.47 3.53 -25.42
N VAL A 631 -25.54 4.17 -25.91
CA VAL A 631 -25.97 4.09 -27.33
C VAL A 631 -25.07 4.93 -28.26
N GLN A 632 -24.31 5.90 -27.73
CA GLN A 632 -23.52 6.83 -28.54
C GLN A 632 -22.17 6.24 -28.95
N ARG A 633 -21.82 6.39 -30.24
CA ARG A 633 -20.49 6.02 -30.75
C ARG A 633 -19.36 6.84 -30.12
N ALA A 634 -19.62 8.08 -29.71
CA ALA A 634 -18.64 8.95 -29.05
C ALA A 634 -18.22 8.38 -27.68
N PHE A 635 -19.19 7.94 -26.87
CA PHE A 635 -18.96 7.30 -25.57
C PHE A 635 -18.06 6.06 -25.68
N TRP A 636 -18.29 5.17 -26.65
CA TRP A 636 -17.45 3.98 -26.83
C TRP A 636 -16.02 4.31 -27.28
N VAL A 637 -15.84 5.39 -28.06
CA VAL A 637 -14.50 5.90 -28.33
C VAL A 637 -13.87 6.40 -27.03
N PHE A 638 -14.56 7.28 -26.29
CA PHE A 638 -14.11 7.86 -25.02
C PHE A 638 -13.73 6.81 -23.96
N ILE A 639 -14.56 5.80 -23.72
CA ILE A 639 -14.28 4.69 -22.80
C ILE A 639 -13.07 3.87 -23.26
N LEU A 640 -12.92 3.62 -24.57
CA LEU A 640 -11.70 2.99 -25.10
C LEU A 640 -10.47 3.88 -24.88
N LEU A 641 -10.59 5.21 -25.05
CA LEU A 641 -9.48 6.13 -24.84
C LEU A 641 -8.98 6.08 -23.38
N ILE A 642 -9.90 6.13 -22.42
CA ILE A 642 -9.59 6.14 -20.99
C ILE A 642 -9.14 4.76 -20.51
N GLY A 643 -9.81 3.69 -20.95
CA GLY A 643 -9.45 2.30 -20.62
C GLY A 643 -8.06 1.93 -21.12
N ILE A 644 -7.60 2.50 -22.23
CA ILE A 644 -6.19 2.40 -22.65
C ILE A 644 -5.27 3.17 -21.70
N THR A 645 -5.61 4.39 -21.27
CA THR A 645 -4.77 5.18 -20.33
C THR A 645 -4.74 4.66 -18.90
N VAL A 646 -5.68 3.79 -18.52
CA VAL A 646 -5.75 3.16 -17.19
C VAL A 646 -4.50 2.33 -16.87
N PHE A 647 -3.93 1.62 -17.85
CA PHE A 647 -2.80 0.72 -17.60
C PHE A 647 -1.56 1.45 -17.06
N ALA A 648 -1.24 2.64 -17.57
CA ALA A 648 -0.19 3.50 -17.01
C ALA A 648 -0.44 3.90 -15.55
N ARG A 649 -1.70 4.03 -15.13
CA ARG A 649 -2.06 4.29 -13.72
C ARG A 649 -2.02 3.04 -12.83
N LEU A 650 -1.95 1.82 -13.38
CA LEU A 650 -1.70 0.61 -12.56
C LEU A 650 -0.36 0.73 -11.83
N THR A 651 0.68 1.26 -12.49
CA THR A 651 1.97 1.62 -11.86
C THR A 651 1.80 2.44 -10.59
N PHE A 652 0.93 3.46 -10.63
CA PHE A 652 0.64 4.34 -9.50
C PHE A 652 -0.04 3.59 -8.34
N PHE A 653 -0.94 2.65 -8.63
CA PHE A 653 -1.52 1.78 -7.60
C PHE A 653 -0.47 0.80 -7.03
N HIS A 654 0.43 0.24 -7.85
CA HIS A 654 1.53 -0.60 -7.35
C HIS A 654 2.49 0.17 -6.42
N PHE A 655 2.73 1.46 -6.65
CA PHE A 655 3.47 2.31 -5.71
C PHE A 655 2.81 2.49 -4.32
N HIS A 656 1.52 2.19 -4.19
CA HIS A 656 0.78 2.28 -2.92
C HIS A 656 0.49 0.92 -2.27
N ILE A 657 0.51 -0.18 -3.05
CA ILE A 657 0.11 -1.52 -2.60
C ILE A 657 1.33 -2.46 -2.55
N THR A 658 2.05 -2.57 -3.68
CA THR A 658 3.21 -3.47 -3.83
C THR A 658 4.47 -2.85 -3.23
N TRP A 659 4.78 -1.62 -3.60
CA TRP A 659 6.03 -0.93 -3.23
C TRP A 659 6.30 -0.91 -1.71
N PRO A 660 5.34 -0.61 -0.81
CA PRO A 660 5.64 -0.61 0.63
C PRO A 660 6.08 -1.99 1.14
N SER A 661 5.36 -3.06 0.76
CA SER A 661 5.70 -4.43 1.15
C SER A 661 7.01 -4.89 0.53
N TYR A 662 7.19 -4.62 -0.76
CA TYR A 662 8.38 -4.94 -1.53
C TYR A 662 9.64 -4.26 -0.96
N GLY A 663 9.57 -2.96 -0.71
CA GLY A 663 10.70 -2.17 -0.25
C GLY A 663 11.16 -2.59 1.15
N ILE A 664 10.23 -2.88 2.07
CA ILE A 664 10.59 -3.39 3.40
C ILE A 664 11.20 -4.79 3.32
N ARG A 665 10.66 -5.68 2.47
CA ARG A 665 11.21 -7.03 2.32
C ARG A 665 12.61 -7.00 1.70
N TYR A 666 12.78 -6.27 0.60
CA TYR A 666 14.04 -6.22 -0.16
C TYR A 666 15.15 -5.40 0.55
N PHE A 667 14.84 -4.19 1.01
CA PHE A 667 15.82 -3.31 1.67
C PHE A 667 15.89 -3.48 3.20
N GLY A 668 15.00 -4.28 3.79
CA GLY A 668 14.94 -4.60 5.22
C GLY A 668 14.05 -3.69 6.08
N GLN A 669 13.75 -4.16 7.29
CA GLN A 669 13.15 -3.37 8.38
C GLN A 669 13.92 -2.06 8.64
N GLY A 670 13.19 -0.97 8.90
CA GLY A 670 13.73 0.38 9.04
C GLY A 670 13.97 1.15 7.74
N SER A 671 13.68 0.59 6.55
CA SER A 671 13.84 1.29 5.27
C SER A 671 12.78 2.38 5.04
N LEU A 672 13.21 3.57 4.59
CA LEU A 672 12.35 4.76 4.41
C LEU A 672 11.54 4.75 3.09
N VAL A 673 10.77 3.68 2.88
CA VAL A 673 10.00 3.45 1.64
C VAL A 673 8.91 4.51 1.39
N GLY A 674 8.38 5.12 2.46
CA GLY A 674 7.45 6.25 2.36
C GLY A 674 8.13 7.49 1.79
N ASN A 675 9.39 7.77 2.15
CA ASN A 675 10.14 8.88 1.59
C ASN A 675 10.45 8.66 0.10
N VAL A 676 10.95 7.48 -0.27
CA VAL A 676 11.40 7.14 -1.64
C VAL A 676 10.33 7.37 -2.70
N PHE A 677 9.07 7.03 -2.44
CA PHE A 677 7.95 7.33 -3.35
C PHE A 677 7.02 8.42 -2.81
N GLY A 678 6.37 8.16 -1.67
CA GLY A 678 5.25 8.96 -1.18
C GLY A 678 5.60 10.39 -0.76
N VAL A 679 6.87 10.71 -0.51
CA VAL A 679 7.36 12.10 -0.35
C VAL A 679 7.94 12.62 -1.67
N LEU A 680 8.80 11.85 -2.34
CA LEU A 680 9.51 12.30 -3.55
C LEU A 680 8.57 12.63 -4.71
N ASN A 681 7.62 11.75 -5.06
CA ASN A 681 6.70 11.96 -6.18
C ASN A 681 5.81 13.20 -5.97
N PRO A 682 5.06 13.35 -4.86
CA PRO A 682 4.21 14.53 -4.66
C PRO A 682 4.98 15.85 -4.57
N LEU A 683 6.17 15.87 -3.95
CA LEU A 683 7.01 17.08 -3.94
C LEU A 683 7.50 17.47 -5.34
N LEU A 684 7.95 16.50 -6.15
CA LEU A 684 8.34 16.75 -7.54
C LEU A 684 7.13 17.23 -8.37
N ILE A 685 5.96 16.63 -8.23
CA ILE A 685 4.72 17.04 -8.92
C ILE A 685 4.39 18.52 -8.69
N VAL A 686 4.53 19.02 -7.46
CA VAL A 686 4.23 20.44 -7.11
C VAL A 686 5.05 21.44 -7.93
N PHE A 687 6.31 21.12 -8.26
CA PHE A 687 7.16 21.99 -9.09
C PHE A 687 7.09 21.65 -10.59
N LEU A 688 7.02 20.36 -10.94
CA LEU A 688 7.05 19.90 -12.33
C LEU A 688 5.77 20.23 -13.08
N VAL A 689 4.57 20.07 -12.48
CA VAL A 689 3.31 20.30 -13.20
C VAL A 689 3.16 21.75 -13.70
N PRO A 690 3.43 22.81 -12.90
CA PRO A 690 3.43 24.18 -13.40
C PRO A 690 4.46 24.44 -14.51
N VAL A 691 5.68 23.90 -14.39
CA VAL A 691 6.75 24.05 -15.39
C VAL A 691 6.39 23.36 -16.70
N VAL A 692 5.93 22.12 -16.62
CA VAL A 692 5.49 21.33 -17.78
C VAL A 692 4.32 22.04 -18.46
N ALA A 693 3.29 22.47 -17.72
CA ALA A 693 2.16 23.20 -18.30
C ALA A 693 2.58 24.48 -19.03
N TYR A 694 3.52 25.26 -18.48
CA TYR A 694 4.04 26.46 -19.15
C TYR A 694 4.81 26.14 -20.45
N LEU A 695 5.63 25.08 -20.44
CA LEU A 695 6.41 24.65 -21.60
C LEU A 695 5.54 24.00 -22.69
N THR A 696 4.49 23.27 -22.30
CA THR A 696 3.67 22.46 -23.21
C THR A 696 2.36 23.11 -23.65
N ARG A 697 2.04 24.34 -23.20
CA ARG A 697 0.80 25.10 -23.54
C ARG A 697 0.45 25.30 -25.03
N LYS A 698 1.31 24.86 -25.97
CA LYS A 698 1.06 24.87 -27.43
C LYS A 698 1.04 23.46 -28.05
N VAL A 699 1.06 22.40 -27.23
CA VAL A 699 1.14 20.99 -27.65
C VAL A 699 -0.22 20.32 -27.44
N ARG A 700 -0.68 19.57 -28.45
CA ARG A 700 -1.97 18.87 -28.44
C ARG A 700 -2.04 17.77 -27.38
N SER A 701 -3.24 17.56 -26.80
CA SER A 701 -3.53 16.60 -25.73
C SER A 701 -2.96 15.21 -26.00
N TYR A 702 -3.20 14.68 -27.21
CA TYR A 702 -2.73 13.37 -27.65
C TYR A 702 -1.21 13.19 -27.52
N TRP A 703 -0.42 14.21 -27.87
CA TRP A 703 1.05 14.10 -27.83
C TRP A 703 1.59 14.15 -26.40
N LEU A 704 0.97 14.91 -25.51
CA LEU A 704 1.34 14.95 -24.09
C LEU A 704 0.97 13.63 -23.39
N LEU A 705 -0.23 13.09 -23.68
CA LEU A 705 -0.63 11.77 -23.21
C LEU A 705 0.33 10.68 -23.69
N LEU A 706 0.71 10.69 -24.98
CA LEU A 706 1.64 9.71 -25.53
C LEU A 706 3.06 9.85 -24.96
N VAL A 707 3.64 11.05 -24.96
CA VAL A 707 5.03 11.24 -24.51
C VAL A 707 5.15 11.01 -23.02
N GLY A 708 4.22 11.56 -22.21
CA GLY A 708 4.22 11.35 -20.77
C GLY A 708 4.08 9.88 -20.39
N THR A 709 3.18 9.13 -21.04
CA THR A 709 3.02 7.70 -20.74
C THR A 709 4.19 6.85 -21.24
N ILE A 710 4.82 7.20 -22.38
CA ILE A 710 6.09 6.58 -22.80
C ILE A 710 7.18 6.81 -21.75
N VAL A 711 7.35 8.03 -21.23
CA VAL A 711 8.36 8.34 -20.20
C VAL A 711 8.06 7.60 -18.89
N SER A 712 6.80 7.58 -18.45
CA SER A 712 6.38 6.82 -17.26
C SER A 712 6.66 5.32 -17.41
N VAL A 713 6.36 4.71 -18.54
CA VAL A 713 6.62 3.27 -18.77
C VAL A 713 8.13 3.00 -18.93
N ALA A 714 8.86 3.83 -19.67
CA ALA A 714 10.29 3.66 -19.89
C ALA A 714 11.10 3.75 -18.59
N SER A 715 10.64 4.52 -17.60
CA SER A 715 11.29 4.62 -16.28
C SER A 715 11.43 3.28 -15.55
N VAL A 716 10.57 2.29 -15.84
CA VAL A 716 10.65 0.95 -15.24
C VAL A 716 11.97 0.23 -15.59
N VAL A 717 12.66 0.63 -16.66
CA VAL A 717 13.97 0.07 -17.02
C VAL A 717 15.00 0.18 -15.88
N PHE A 718 14.93 1.22 -15.05
CA PHE A 718 15.88 1.40 -13.95
C PHE A 718 15.77 0.28 -12.90
N VAL A 719 14.54 -0.13 -12.55
CA VAL A 719 14.29 -1.19 -11.55
C VAL A 719 14.23 -2.60 -12.14
N VAL A 720 14.27 -2.71 -13.47
CA VAL A 720 14.45 -3.96 -14.21
C VAL A 720 15.93 -4.29 -14.45
N LEU A 721 16.83 -3.30 -14.38
CA LEU A 721 18.27 -3.53 -14.54
C LEU A 721 18.94 -4.00 -13.23
N PRO A 722 19.97 -4.86 -13.32
CA PRO A 722 20.65 -5.40 -12.15
C PRO A 722 21.45 -4.34 -11.38
N PRO A 723 21.56 -4.42 -10.04
CA PRO A 723 22.07 -3.33 -9.20
C PRO A 723 23.48 -2.85 -9.57
N GLU A 724 24.33 -3.74 -10.09
CA GLU A 724 25.71 -3.46 -10.49
C GLU A 724 25.81 -2.36 -11.55
N VAL A 725 24.77 -2.17 -12.38
CA VAL A 725 24.67 -1.06 -13.36
C VAL A 725 24.69 0.31 -12.66
N PHE A 726 24.20 0.38 -11.42
CA PHE A 726 24.09 1.59 -10.62
C PHE A 726 25.17 1.71 -9.54
N ALA A 727 26.01 0.69 -9.35
CA ALA A 727 27.08 0.71 -8.35
C ALA A 727 28.04 1.90 -8.58
N GLY A 728 28.36 2.24 -9.84
CA GLY A 728 29.17 3.42 -10.19
C GLY A 728 28.54 4.78 -9.86
N LEU A 729 27.31 4.83 -9.34
CA LEU A 729 26.68 6.03 -8.79
C LEU A 729 26.81 6.14 -7.26
N ALA A 730 27.15 5.06 -6.55
CA ALA A 730 27.19 5.03 -5.09
C ALA A 730 28.21 6.00 -4.48
N ASP A 731 29.42 6.04 -5.04
CA ASP A 731 30.52 6.92 -4.60
C ASP A 731 30.40 8.36 -5.15
N THR A 732 29.32 8.68 -5.86
CA THR A 732 29.09 10.02 -6.42
C THR A 732 28.32 10.90 -5.45
N TRP A 733 28.29 12.21 -5.74
CA TRP A 733 27.43 13.16 -5.00
C TRP A 733 25.96 12.71 -4.93
N PHE A 734 25.45 11.98 -5.93
CA PHE A 734 24.09 11.48 -5.97
C PHE A 734 23.89 10.32 -4.98
N GLY A 735 24.81 9.35 -4.95
CA GLY A 735 24.80 8.27 -3.97
C GLY A 735 24.94 8.79 -2.54
N ILE A 736 25.85 9.74 -2.31
CA ILE A 736 25.99 10.43 -1.01
C ILE A 736 24.68 11.13 -0.60
N VAL A 737 24.02 11.85 -1.52
CA VAL A 737 22.72 12.49 -1.25
C VAL A 737 21.67 11.45 -0.85
N VAL A 738 21.52 10.37 -1.62
CA VAL A 738 20.50 9.35 -1.36
C VAL A 738 20.79 8.61 -0.06
N TYR A 739 21.97 8.01 0.09
CA TYR A 739 22.29 7.18 1.25
C TYR A 739 22.46 7.99 2.54
N GLU A 740 23.26 9.06 2.52
CA GLU A 740 23.72 9.72 3.77
C GLU A 740 22.89 10.93 4.15
N ARG A 741 22.36 11.66 3.16
CA ARG A 741 21.76 12.99 3.38
C ARG A 741 20.23 12.98 3.36
N TRP A 742 19.62 11.92 2.81
CA TRP A 742 18.17 11.78 2.70
C TRP A 742 17.60 10.51 3.32
N LEU A 743 18.14 9.32 2.99
CA LEU A 743 17.58 8.04 3.45
C LEU A 743 18.26 7.43 4.70
N GLU A 744 19.39 7.99 5.15
CA GLU A 744 20.20 7.51 6.29
C GLU A 744 20.53 6.01 6.27
N VAL A 745 20.87 5.47 5.09
CA VAL A 745 21.15 4.03 4.90
C VAL A 745 22.48 3.65 5.58
N PRO A 746 22.48 2.69 6.53
CA PRO A 746 23.70 2.19 7.17
C PRO A 746 24.66 1.59 6.13
N VAL A 747 25.97 1.78 6.31
CA VAL A 747 27.03 1.39 5.36
C VAL A 747 26.84 -0.04 4.83
N GLY A 748 26.68 -1.03 5.72
CA GLY A 748 26.49 -2.44 5.33
C GLY A 748 25.16 -2.80 4.65
N ASN A 749 24.27 -1.82 4.40
CA ASN A 749 22.98 -1.98 3.71
C ASN A 749 22.86 -1.03 2.48
N ARG A 750 23.94 -0.39 2.00
CA ARG A 750 23.93 0.58 0.87
C ARG A 750 23.81 -0.07 -0.51
N ASP A 751 22.72 -0.79 -0.74
CA ASP A 751 22.42 -1.45 -2.02
C ASP A 751 22.24 -0.43 -3.18
N PRO A 752 23.02 -0.52 -4.28
CA PRO A 752 22.84 0.29 -5.50
C PRO A 752 21.42 0.34 -6.06
N TYR A 753 20.58 -0.65 -5.78
CA TYR A 753 19.17 -0.71 -6.17
C TYR A 753 18.31 0.37 -5.50
N TYR A 754 18.75 0.98 -4.39
CA TYR A 754 18.15 2.23 -3.88
C TYR A 754 18.25 3.35 -4.94
N LEU A 755 19.40 3.47 -5.60
CA LEU A 755 19.66 4.52 -6.61
C LEU A 755 18.81 4.29 -7.85
N SER A 756 18.65 3.02 -8.26
CA SER A 756 17.80 2.64 -9.40
C SER A 756 16.32 2.93 -9.12
N MET A 757 15.84 2.65 -7.90
CA MET A 757 14.49 2.95 -7.44
C MET A 757 14.21 4.46 -7.38
N VAL A 758 15.17 5.26 -6.90
CA VAL A 758 15.05 6.73 -6.87
C VAL A 758 15.02 7.30 -8.31
N LEU A 759 15.87 6.80 -9.21
CA LEU A 759 15.84 7.19 -10.63
C LEU A 759 14.53 6.80 -11.33
N PHE A 760 13.99 5.62 -11.03
CA PHE A 760 12.66 5.19 -11.47
C PHE A 760 11.59 6.19 -11.03
N VAL A 761 11.50 6.52 -9.73
CA VAL A 761 10.49 7.47 -9.22
C VAL A 761 10.67 8.86 -9.83
N ILE A 762 11.89 9.37 -9.99
CA ILE A 762 12.15 10.68 -10.64
C ILE A 762 11.61 10.68 -12.08
N VAL A 763 12.00 9.71 -12.91
CA VAL A 763 11.63 9.70 -14.33
C VAL A 763 10.15 9.32 -14.52
N PHE A 764 9.60 8.45 -13.67
CA PHE A 764 8.16 8.18 -13.62
C PHE A 764 7.37 9.48 -13.37
N THR A 765 7.79 10.27 -12.38
CA THR A 765 7.12 11.51 -11.99
C THR A 765 7.23 12.62 -13.04
N ILE A 766 8.36 12.69 -13.76
CA ILE A 766 8.50 13.56 -14.94
C ILE A 766 7.49 13.16 -16.02
N GLY A 767 7.32 11.85 -16.27
CA GLY A 767 6.28 11.34 -17.17
C GLY A 767 4.87 11.71 -16.69
N GLU A 768 4.56 11.45 -15.41
CA GLU A 768 3.26 11.73 -14.79
C GLU A 768 2.86 13.20 -14.91
N ALA A 769 3.79 14.13 -14.64
CA ALA A 769 3.56 15.57 -14.75
C ALA A 769 3.15 16.02 -16.17
N ILE A 770 3.48 15.23 -17.21
CA ILE A 770 3.12 15.50 -18.60
C ILE A 770 1.73 14.93 -18.95
N TRP A 771 1.41 13.69 -18.56
CA TRP A 771 0.15 13.04 -18.99
C TRP A 771 -1.01 13.15 -17.99
N SER A 772 -0.74 13.12 -16.68
CA SER A 772 -1.79 12.98 -15.65
C SER A 772 -2.69 14.23 -15.55
N PRO A 773 -2.18 15.47 -15.55
CA PRO A 773 -3.02 16.67 -15.62
C PRO A 773 -3.77 16.77 -16.96
N ARG A 774 -3.12 16.41 -18.08
CA ARG A 774 -3.73 16.53 -19.40
C ARG A 774 -4.81 15.49 -19.65
N LEU A 775 -4.77 14.32 -19.00
CA LEU A 775 -5.85 13.33 -19.08
C LEU A 775 -7.18 13.89 -18.55
N MET A 776 -7.15 14.57 -17.40
CA MET A 776 -8.35 15.17 -16.81
C MET A 776 -8.96 16.26 -17.70
N GLN A 777 -8.10 17.08 -18.33
CA GLN A 777 -8.53 18.09 -19.30
C GLN A 777 -9.09 17.44 -20.58
N PHE A 778 -8.39 16.45 -21.14
CA PHE A 778 -8.80 15.73 -22.35
C PHE A 778 -10.15 15.00 -22.17
N THR A 779 -10.45 14.50 -20.97
CA THR A 779 -11.76 13.92 -20.67
C THR A 779 -12.90 14.93 -20.59
N ALA A 780 -12.62 16.21 -20.33
CA ALA A 780 -13.60 17.28 -20.49
C ALA A 780 -13.71 17.73 -21.95
N GLU A 781 -12.57 17.89 -22.64
CA GLU A 781 -12.49 18.32 -24.05
C GLU A 781 -13.29 17.42 -25.01
N ILE A 782 -13.28 16.10 -24.82
CA ILE A 782 -13.99 15.15 -25.71
C ILE A 782 -15.51 15.08 -25.43
N ALA A 783 -15.98 15.60 -24.29
CA ALA A 783 -17.38 15.49 -23.94
C ALA A 783 -18.27 16.31 -24.92
N PRO A 784 -19.43 15.77 -25.36
CA PRO A 784 -20.40 16.57 -26.08
C PRO A 784 -20.88 17.75 -25.21
N PRO A 785 -21.15 18.93 -25.80
CA PRO A 785 -21.66 20.09 -25.07
C PRO A 785 -22.88 19.77 -24.20
N GLY A 786 -22.87 20.25 -22.96
CA GLY A 786 -23.87 19.98 -21.93
C GLY A 786 -23.82 18.56 -21.34
N ARG A 787 -22.80 17.74 -21.66
CA ARG A 787 -22.61 16.38 -21.10
C ARG A 787 -21.26 16.20 -20.39
N GLU A 788 -20.50 17.27 -20.17
CA GLU A 788 -19.15 17.27 -19.58
C GLU A 788 -19.15 16.59 -18.21
N GLY A 789 -20.05 16.99 -17.31
CA GLY A 789 -20.19 16.38 -15.98
C GLY A 789 -20.54 14.88 -16.02
N SER A 790 -21.26 14.44 -17.05
CA SER A 790 -21.58 13.02 -17.27
C SER A 790 -20.40 12.24 -17.82
N TYR A 791 -19.65 12.80 -18.77
CA TYR A 791 -18.44 12.17 -19.29
C TYR A 791 -17.35 12.11 -18.20
N ILE A 792 -17.22 13.15 -17.37
CA ILE A 792 -16.34 13.16 -16.19
C ILE A 792 -16.75 12.08 -15.17
N SER A 793 -18.03 11.90 -14.85
CA SER A 793 -18.44 10.82 -13.93
C SER A 793 -18.26 9.42 -14.56
N LEU A 794 -18.52 9.27 -15.85
CA LEU A 794 -18.28 8.03 -16.61
C LEU A 794 -16.78 7.73 -16.79
N SER A 795 -15.90 8.75 -16.68
CA SER A 795 -14.44 8.55 -16.71
C SER A 795 -13.90 7.73 -15.53
N TYR A 796 -14.67 7.59 -14.45
CA TYR A 796 -14.33 6.73 -13.32
C TYR A 796 -14.53 5.24 -13.62
N LEU A 797 -15.37 4.87 -14.61
CA LEU A 797 -15.72 3.49 -14.91
C LEU A 797 -14.50 2.60 -15.25
N PRO A 798 -13.53 3.02 -16.09
CA PRO A 798 -12.37 2.16 -16.36
C PRO A 798 -11.46 1.91 -15.14
N TYR A 799 -11.46 2.79 -14.14
CA TYR A 799 -10.70 2.58 -12.90
C TYR A 799 -11.35 1.53 -11.97
N PHE A 800 -12.65 1.26 -12.10
CA PHE A 800 -13.34 0.16 -11.42
C PHE A 800 -12.72 -1.18 -11.82
N GLY A 801 -12.60 -1.43 -13.12
CA GLY A 801 -11.95 -2.64 -13.65
C GLY A 801 -10.44 -2.70 -13.33
N ALA A 802 -9.76 -1.55 -13.35
CA ALA A 802 -8.34 -1.45 -13.00
C ALA A 802 -8.06 -1.91 -11.56
N LYS A 803 -8.83 -1.39 -10.60
CA LYS A 803 -8.65 -1.68 -9.17
C LYS A 803 -8.92 -3.13 -8.83
N PHE A 804 -9.89 -3.76 -9.50
CA PHE A 804 -10.20 -5.18 -9.31
C PHE A 804 -9.03 -6.11 -9.69
N ILE A 805 -8.21 -5.72 -10.67
CA ILE A 805 -7.04 -6.52 -11.13
C ILE A 805 -5.80 -6.23 -10.29
N VAL A 806 -5.58 -4.98 -9.88
CA VAL A 806 -4.29 -4.55 -9.32
C VAL A 806 -4.00 -5.11 -7.93
N GLY A 807 -5.03 -5.35 -7.11
CA GLY A 807 -4.88 -5.93 -5.76
C GLY A 807 -4.46 -7.39 -5.78
N PRO A 808 -5.17 -8.30 -6.49
CA PRO A 808 -4.76 -9.70 -6.62
C PRO A 808 -3.41 -9.81 -7.33
N MET A 809 -3.17 -9.02 -8.38
CA MET A 809 -1.87 -8.96 -9.06
C MET A 809 -0.74 -8.55 -8.10
N ALA A 810 -0.93 -7.51 -7.28
CA ALA A 810 0.04 -7.13 -6.26
C ALA A 810 0.31 -8.27 -5.28
N GLY A 811 -0.73 -8.97 -4.81
CA GLY A 811 -0.59 -10.09 -3.88
C GLY A 811 0.11 -11.31 -4.49
N MET A 812 -0.17 -11.65 -5.75
CA MET A 812 0.53 -12.72 -6.49
C MET A 812 2.01 -12.38 -6.67
N LEU A 813 2.31 -11.17 -7.17
CA LEU A 813 3.68 -10.72 -7.41
C LEU A 813 4.51 -10.65 -6.13
N LEU A 814 3.91 -10.22 -5.00
CA LEU A 814 4.55 -10.26 -3.69
C LEU A 814 4.79 -11.69 -3.21
N THR A 815 3.82 -12.59 -3.36
CA THR A 815 3.96 -14.01 -2.97
C THR A 815 5.10 -14.71 -3.74
N GLU A 816 5.15 -14.51 -5.06
CA GLU A 816 6.04 -15.23 -5.97
C GLU A 816 7.50 -14.70 -5.90
N TYR A 817 7.68 -13.40 -6.10
CA TYR A 817 9.00 -12.82 -6.38
C TYR A 817 9.62 -12.04 -5.20
N SER A 818 8.83 -11.74 -4.18
CA SER A 818 9.32 -11.16 -2.93
C SER A 818 8.57 -11.72 -1.71
N PRO A 819 8.51 -13.04 -1.52
CA PRO A 819 7.80 -13.66 -0.40
C PRO A 819 8.23 -13.08 0.94
N GLU A 820 7.33 -13.12 1.92
CA GLU A 820 7.57 -12.66 3.30
C GLU A 820 8.85 -13.25 3.93
N PHE A 821 9.29 -14.41 3.43
CA PHE A 821 10.30 -15.28 4.02
C PHE A 821 11.54 -15.52 3.15
N GLY A 822 11.62 -14.89 1.98
CA GLY A 822 12.68 -15.17 1.01
C GLY A 822 12.50 -16.49 0.24
N VAL A 823 13.42 -16.76 -0.68
CA VAL A 823 13.39 -17.91 -1.59
C VAL A 823 14.32 -19.02 -1.09
N ASP A 824 13.97 -20.30 -1.33
CA ASP A 824 14.74 -21.48 -0.89
C ASP A 824 15.03 -21.58 0.62
N GLY A 825 14.29 -20.84 1.46
CA GLY A 825 14.56 -20.72 2.90
C GLY A 825 15.71 -19.76 3.25
N ILE A 826 16.10 -18.89 2.31
CA ILE A 826 17.13 -17.86 2.47
C ILE A 826 16.40 -16.52 2.72
N TYR A 827 16.44 -16.01 3.95
CA TYR A 827 15.64 -14.85 4.36
C TYR A 827 16.17 -13.55 3.74
N GLY A 828 15.27 -12.73 3.20
CA GLY A 828 15.65 -11.50 2.50
C GLY A 828 16.31 -11.73 1.12
N TYR A 829 16.39 -12.98 0.64
CA TYR A 829 16.92 -13.31 -0.68
C TYR A 829 15.80 -13.44 -1.71
N TYR A 830 15.91 -12.62 -2.76
CA TYR A 830 14.90 -12.46 -3.80
C TYR A 830 15.57 -12.36 -5.18
N PRO A 831 16.04 -13.47 -5.77
CA PRO A 831 16.77 -13.44 -7.04
C PRO A 831 15.96 -12.80 -8.17
N ASP A 832 14.67 -13.16 -8.26
CA ASP A 832 13.77 -12.71 -9.33
C ASP A 832 12.92 -11.48 -8.94
N HIS A 833 13.33 -10.71 -7.92
CA HIS A 833 12.59 -9.52 -7.42
C HIS A 833 12.23 -8.49 -8.50
N GLN A 834 13.01 -8.44 -9.58
CA GLN A 834 12.80 -7.56 -10.73
C GLN A 834 11.57 -7.94 -11.56
N MET A 835 11.11 -9.19 -11.49
CA MET A 835 9.96 -9.67 -12.27
C MET A 835 8.66 -8.97 -11.88
N ILE A 836 8.54 -8.52 -10.63
CA ILE A 836 7.46 -7.63 -10.18
C ILE A 836 7.40 -6.39 -11.08
N TRP A 837 8.54 -5.72 -11.30
CA TRP A 837 8.61 -4.53 -12.14
C TRP A 837 8.48 -4.85 -13.63
N TRP A 838 8.92 -6.02 -14.11
CA TRP A 838 8.60 -6.48 -15.47
C TRP A 838 7.08 -6.61 -15.70
N TRP A 839 6.34 -7.21 -14.76
CA TRP A 839 4.88 -7.33 -14.87
C TRP A 839 4.15 -5.98 -14.77
N VAL A 840 4.61 -5.10 -13.87
CA VAL A 840 4.06 -3.74 -13.73
C VAL A 840 4.36 -2.88 -14.97
N GLY A 841 5.59 -2.91 -15.49
CA GLY A 841 5.99 -2.18 -16.70
C GLY A 841 5.36 -2.74 -17.97
N GLY A 842 5.27 -4.07 -18.10
CA GLY A 842 4.66 -4.75 -19.23
C GLY A 842 3.15 -4.51 -19.32
N THR A 843 2.45 -4.48 -18.18
CA THR A 843 1.04 -4.04 -18.15
C THR A 843 0.91 -2.55 -18.46
N ALA A 844 1.71 -1.68 -17.84
CA ALA A 844 1.69 -0.24 -18.11
C ALA A 844 1.98 0.13 -19.57
N ALA A 845 2.85 -0.64 -20.26
CA ALA A 845 3.17 -0.46 -21.67
C ALA A 845 1.96 -0.59 -22.63
N LEU A 846 0.87 -1.24 -22.20
CA LEU A 846 -0.37 -1.30 -22.96
C LEU A 846 -0.97 0.09 -23.22
N THR A 847 -0.71 1.09 -22.37
CA THR A 847 -1.13 2.48 -22.59
C THR A 847 -0.46 3.12 -23.82
N PRO A 848 0.87 3.32 -23.88
CA PRO A 848 1.51 3.92 -25.05
C PRO A 848 1.35 3.07 -26.32
N ILE A 849 1.33 1.74 -26.22
CA ILE A 849 1.04 0.85 -27.36
C ILE A 849 -0.40 1.09 -27.88
N GLY A 850 -1.39 1.20 -26.99
CA GLY A 850 -2.78 1.51 -27.36
C GLY A 850 -2.93 2.92 -27.95
N LEU A 851 -2.28 3.93 -27.37
CA LEU A 851 -2.26 5.31 -27.89
C LEU A 851 -1.71 5.35 -29.32
N LEU A 852 -0.64 4.59 -29.62
CA LEU A 852 -0.09 4.45 -30.96
C LEU A 852 -1.03 3.68 -31.91
N ALA A 853 -1.53 2.52 -31.49
CA ALA A 853 -2.42 1.67 -32.31
C ALA A 853 -3.72 2.39 -32.71
N PHE A 854 -4.32 3.13 -31.76
CA PHE A 854 -5.55 3.89 -31.98
C PHE A 854 -5.31 5.37 -32.30
N LYS A 855 -4.07 5.79 -32.64
CA LYS A 855 -3.66 7.18 -32.94
C LYS A 855 -4.62 7.96 -33.85
N LYS A 856 -5.16 7.30 -34.88
CA LYS A 856 -6.16 7.90 -35.80
C LYS A 856 -7.47 8.23 -35.08
N LEU A 857 -7.92 7.35 -34.18
CA LEU A 857 -9.16 7.49 -33.40
C LEU A 857 -9.03 8.63 -32.38
N TYR A 858 -7.94 8.65 -31.60
CA TYR A 858 -7.65 9.73 -30.64
C TYR A 858 -7.61 11.11 -31.31
N ARG A 859 -6.84 11.25 -32.41
CA ARG A 859 -6.72 12.54 -33.11
C ARG A 859 -8.01 12.98 -33.80
N LEU A 860 -8.89 12.05 -34.21
CA LEU A 860 -10.22 12.38 -34.74
C LEU A 860 -11.22 12.76 -33.63
N ALA A 861 -11.08 12.25 -32.41
CA ALA A 861 -11.85 12.72 -31.26
C ALA A 861 -11.41 14.13 -30.85
N GLU A 862 -10.09 14.34 -30.73
CA GLU A 862 -9.46 15.63 -30.44
C GLU A 862 -9.84 16.71 -31.47
N ALA A 863 -9.76 16.41 -32.78
CA ALA A 863 -10.16 17.35 -33.83
C ALA A 863 -11.65 17.70 -33.81
N ARG A 864 -12.54 16.77 -33.43
CA ARG A 864 -13.99 17.05 -33.32
C ARG A 864 -14.33 17.91 -32.11
N ALA A 865 -13.57 17.78 -31.02
CA ALA A 865 -13.66 18.70 -29.89
C ALA A 865 -13.20 20.11 -30.28
N GLU A 866 -12.06 20.21 -30.99
CA GLU A 866 -11.56 21.47 -31.56
C GLU A 866 -12.57 22.11 -32.54
N GLU A 867 -13.23 21.31 -33.38
CA GLU A 867 -14.31 21.76 -34.29
C GLU A 867 -15.57 22.19 -33.53
N ALA A 868 -16.03 21.44 -32.53
CA ALA A 868 -17.23 21.79 -31.76
C ALA A 868 -17.07 23.11 -31.02
N ALA A 869 -15.97 23.27 -30.27
CA ALA A 869 -15.66 24.48 -29.50
C ALA A 869 -15.27 25.72 -30.34
N GLN A 870 -15.32 25.62 -31.68
CA GLN A 870 -15.17 26.75 -32.62
C GLN A 870 -16.49 27.14 -33.30
N ASN A 871 -17.58 26.39 -33.06
CA ASN A 871 -18.92 26.67 -33.58
C ASN A 871 -19.89 27.15 -32.47
N GLU A 872 -19.38 27.40 -31.26
CA GLU A 872 -20.06 27.99 -30.10
C GLU A 872 -19.50 29.40 -29.81
#